data_AF-A0A7Z9GXH2-F1
#
_entry.id   AF-A0A7Z9GXH2-F1
#
_cell.length_a   1.000
_cell.length_b   1.000
_cell.length_c   1.000
_cell.angle_alpha   90.00
_cell.angle_beta   90.00
_cell.angle_gamma   90.00
#
_symmetry.space_group_name_H-M   'P 1'
#
loop_
_entity.id
_entity.type
_entity.pdbx_description
1 polymer ?
#
loop_
_entity_poly.entity_id
_entity_poly.type
_entity_poly.pdbx_seq_one_letter_code
_entity_poly.pdbx_strand_id
1 'polypeptide(L)'
;TGETSISIEASTVTMLAAGLGLSPVHLGEGRIHLGGGLNHQISTANTYLTHTGQPGVTGSWGLRVPSQGGHVGDLIVDEDVFTITDGATAPVIFEFDSNQDAIPTNRTVPFTADSTADQIAWLIAAEIRASILGATLDPAVAGNGILVLGGTSSHEMDVMESSMIELGVPGEAGANAVALVEDESYTTGDVSLAIANGVNAATDLENVFAVGRFDTVSIEGAAVVSGLDFLDSPAITDRAGNVLQPNQLDGDTSFVIKLSAGRDYGDAPDSYGTTKANNGAGHLIVDGFHLGDTVDSEPNGAPTVNADGDGADDDGVQFGSLRVGYDSNVLITVEGVRDGRAGKLDAWVDWDDDGGWESGDRIADGFEVQVYPGQDSTDLTQSWCEEDQNELGRWTCNIAFTVPGSIVPRAEFSAYTRVRLSSGGVGSPTGNTVDGEVEDGYEPVSSNPWQNGNNVYDVNNNGTVSPSDALAVINYLNNIGLGSLPVDFSVGDGPETHGRIDVDGNGLATPNDALQVINRLNELINQAGGGEGEGGEGEAPRELASSDKSAGSLGRAFHSFDTLSLSAVPFLTSDDALGNERFGQEASDDSQADERRSERQDENVSQDDYRRPVTSSTSHRDAQAITSPWWLDNSRLDDLDGILDEIGSDVDQLQDQAASRDDIFADWLN
;
A
#
# COMPACT_ATOMS: atom_id res chain seq x y z
N THR A 1 -55.05 15.15 3.38
CA THR A 1 -53.62 14.82 3.49
C THR A 1 -53.11 14.39 2.11
N GLY A 2 -52.96 15.33 1.17
CA GLY A 2 -52.59 14.95 -0.22
C GLY A 2 -52.50 16.07 -1.26
N GLU A 3 -52.27 17.33 -0.88
CA GLU A 3 -52.15 18.46 -1.84
C GLU A 3 -50.93 19.38 -1.59
N THR A 4 -50.02 19.02 -0.68
CA THR A 4 -48.88 19.88 -0.30
C THR A 4 -47.60 19.66 -1.12
N SER A 5 -47.41 18.50 -1.75
CA SER A 5 -46.21 18.22 -2.57
C SER A 5 -46.28 18.81 -3.99
N ILE A 6 -47.49 18.99 -4.56
CA ILE A 6 -47.67 19.44 -5.95
C ILE A 6 -47.40 20.95 -6.15
N SER A 7 -47.43 21.77 -5.09
CA SER A 7 -47.26 23.23 -5.23
C SER A 7 -45.80 23.72 -5.21
N ILE A 8 -44.86 22.90 -4.72
CA ILE A 8 -43.49 23.36 -4.41
C ILE A 8 -42.54 23.13 -5.58
N GLU A 9 -42.59 21.95 -6.22
CA GLU A 9 -41.89 21.72 -7.49
C GLU A 9 -42.40 22.65 -8.59
N ALA A 10 -43.71 22.95 -8.61
CA ALA A 10 -44.25 23.97 -9.50
C ALA A 10 -43.65 25.37 -9.21
N SER A 11 -43.38 25.69 -7.94
CA SER A 11 -42.80 26.98 -7.55
C SER A 11 -41.34 27.11 -8.00
N THR A 12 -40.49 26.10 -7.80
CA THR A 12 -39.09 26.13 -8.29
C THR A 12 -39.02 26.26 -9.81
N VAL A 13 -39.85 25.51 -10.53
CA VAL A 13 -39.99 25.59 -12.00
C VAL A 13 -40.44 26.98 -12.46
N THR A 14 -41.39 27.62 -11.78
CA THR A 14 -41.81 29.00 -12.14
C THR A 14 -40.74 30.05 -11.87
N MET A 15 -39.94 29.90 -10.82
CA MET A 15 -38.84 30.84 -10.51
C MET A 15 -37.69 30.73 -11.51
N LEU A 16 -37.34 29.51 -11.94
CA LEU A 16 -36.40 29.28 -13.04
C LEU A 16 -36.93 29.88 -14.36
N ALA A 17 -38.21 29.64 -14.68
CA ALA A 17 -38.84 30.17 -15.89
C ALA A 17 -38.97 31.71 -15.92
N ALA A 18 -38.93 32.38 -14.76
CA ALA A 18 -38.97 33.83 -14.65
C ALA A 18 -37.63 34.52 -15.01
N GLY A 19 -36.54 33.76 -15.20
CA GLY A 19 -35.25 34.30 -15.66
C GLY A 19 -34.54 35.20 -14.64
N LEU A 20 -34.84 35.03 -13.34
CA LEU A 20 -34.42 35.94 -12.27
C LEU A 20 -32.94 35.83 -11.85
N GLY A 21 -32.14 34.94 -12.45
CA GLY A 21 -30.76 34.68 -12.05
C GLY A 21 -30.61 33.85 -10.75
N LEU A 22 -31.73 33.35 -10.21
CA LEU A 22 -31.79 32.45 -9.06
C LEU A 22 -31.52 31.00 -9.46
N SER A 23 -31.08 30.19 -8.50
CA SER A 23 -30.84 28.75 -8.66
C SER A 23 -31.60 27.97 -7.59
N PRO A 24 -32.94 27.91 -7.66
CA PRO A 24 -33.76 27.38 -6.58
C PRO A 24 -33.68 25.85 -6.48
N VAL A 25 -33.36 25.33 -5.29
CA VAL A 25 -33.32 23.91 -4.93
C VAL A 25 -34.38 23.60 -3.89
N HIS A 26 -35.14 22.52 -4.07
CA HIS A 26 -36.13 22.04 -3.10
C HIS A 26 -35.45 21.17 -2.02
N LEU A 27 -35.64 21.49 -0.74
CA LEU A 27 -34.96 20.84 0.40
C LEU A 27 -35.90 19.97 1.26
N GLY A 28 -37.01 19.51 0.68
CA GLY A 28 -38.06 18.80 1.41
C GLY A 28 -38.86 19.67 2.39
N GLU A 29 -39.87 19.07 3.02
CA GLU A 29 -40.68 19.63 4.13
C GLU A 29 -41.31 21.03 3.95
N GLY A 30 -41.37 21.57 2.73
CA GLY A 30 -41.86 22.93 2.51
C GLY A 30 -40.78 23.97 2.19
N ARG A 31 -39.50 23.59 2.22
CA ARG A 31 -38.35 24.49 2.14
C ARG A 31 -37.78 24.56 0.73
N ILE A 32 -37.40 25.76 0.31
CA ILE A 32 -36.70 26.03 -0.95
C ILE A 32 -35.47 26.89 -0.64
N HIS A 33 -34.28 26.41 -0.96
CA HIS A 33 -33.10 27.25 -1.07
C HIS A 33 -33.21 28.04 -2.38
N LEU A 34 -33.28 29.37 -2.34
CA LEU A 34 -33.49 30.16 -3.56
C LEU A 34 -32.20 30.43 -4.35
N GLY A 35 -31.05 30.38 -3.67
CA GLY A 35 -29.76 30.82 -4.22
C GLY A 35 -29.75 32.32 -4.54
N GLY A 36 -28.78 32.71 -5.38
CA GLY A 36 -28.60 34.09 -5.83
C GLY A 36 -27.53 34.87 -5.05
N GLY A 37 -26.95 35.88 -5.70
CA GLY A 37 -25.99 36.81 -5.10
C GLY A 37 -26.65 38.05 -4.50
N LEU A 38 -25.83 38.97 -3.96
CA LEU A 38 -26.25 40.21 -3.32
C LEU A 38 -27.18 41.09 -4.17
N ASN A 39 -27.16 40.98 -5.50
CA ASN A 39 -28.04 41.72 -6.39
C ASN A 39 -29.53 41.35 -6.27
N HIS A 40 -29.88 40.26 -5.58
CA HIS A 40 -31.27 39.83 -5.38
C HIS A 40 -31.86 40.39 -4.07
N GLN A 41 -33.17 40.65 -4.08
CA GLN A 41 -33.95 41.01 -2.89
C GLN A 41 -35.15 40.08 -2.79
N ILE A 42 -35.44 39.63 -1.57
CA ILE A 42 -36.61 38.79 -1.25
C ILE A 42 -37.49 39.57 -0.28
N SER A 43 -38.79 39.67 -0.58
CA SER A 43 -39.77 40.24 0.34
C SER A 43 -40.95 39.29 0.49
N THR A 44 -41.18 38.81 1.71
CA THR A 44 -42.32 37.96 2.06
C THR A 44 -43.45 38.74 2.75
N ALA A 45 -43.35 40.07 2.84
CA ALA A 45 -44.19 40.94 3.67
C ALA A 45 -45.72 40.83 3.44
N ASN A 46 -46.13 40.40 2.24
CA ASN A 46 -47.54 40.20 1.87
C ASN A 46 -47.91 38.72 1.68
N THR A 47 -47.18 37.80 2.33
CA THR A 47 -47.32 36.35 2.16
C THR A 47 -47.35 35.63 3.52
N TYR A 48 -47.70 34.33 3.51
CA TYR A 48 -47.53 33.44 4.67
C TYR A 48 -46.15 32.73 4.69
N LEU A 49 -45.19 33.17 3.86
CA LEU A 49 -43.87 32.55 3.76
C LEU A 49 -42.91 33.12 4.81
N THR A 50 -42.22 32.23 5.52
CA THR A 50 -41.05 32.58 6.35
C THR A 50 -39.79 32.56 5.49
N HIS A 51 -38.98 33.61 5.58
CA HIS A 51 -37.68 33.74 4.91
C HIS A 51 -36.58 33.85 5.96
N THR A 52 -35.46 33.16 5.74
CA THR A 52 -34.28 33.11 6.61
C THR A 52 -33.01 33.23 5.78
N GLY A 53 -32.01 33.94 6.29
CA GLY A 53 -30.79 34.28 5.55
C GLY A 53 -30.93 35.55 4.70
N GLN A 54 -29.97 35.78 3.81
CA GLN A 54 -30.00 36.80 2.76
C GLN A 54 -29.37 36.22 1.48
N PRO A 55 -29.74 36.68 0.27
CA PRO A 55 -29.04 36.31 -0.96
C PRO A 55 -27.60 36.82 -1.01
N GLY A 56 -26.67 35.93 -1.37
CA GLY A 56 -25.24 36.19 -1.45
C GLY A 56 -24.49 36.07 -0.12
N VAL A 57 -23.19 36.34 -0.17
CA VAL A 57 -22.29 36.47 0.99
C VAL A 57 -21.91 37.93 1.21
N THR A 58 -21.15 38.25 2.28
CA THR A 58 -20.69 39.62 2.54
C THR A 58 -19.90 40.19 1.36
N GLY A 59 -20.35 41.32 0.83
CA GLY A 59 -19.69 42.00 -0.29
C GLY A 59 -18.55 42.92 0.18
N SER A 60 -17.85 43.51 -0.78
CA SER A 60 -16.96 44.66 -0.51
C SER A 60 -17.73 45.79 0.17
N TRP A 61 -17.05 46.53 1.05
CA TRP A 61 -17.71 47.55 1.87
C TRP A 61 -18.42 48.63 1.05
N GLY A 62 -19.62 48.99 1.50
CA GLY A 62 -20.45 50.01 0.91
C GLY A 62 -21.87 49.99 1.46
N LEU A 63 -22.85 50.33 0.62
CA LEU A 63 -24.25 50.44 1.02
C LEU A 63 -25.21 49.95 -0.06
N ARG A 64 -26.44 49.72 0.36
CA ARG A 64 -27.59 49.44 -0.51
C ARG A 64 -28.71 50.44 -0.25
N VAL A 65 -29.20 51.04 -1.32
CA VAL A 65 -30.43 51.81 -1.35
C VAL A 65 -31.64 50.84 -1.25
N PRO A 66 -32.58 51.03 -0.32
CA PRO A 66 -33.78 50.19 -0.24
C PRO A 66 -34.64 50.37 -1.49
N SER A 67 -35.30 49.29 -1.95
CA SER A 67 -36.14 49.35 -3.16
C SER A 67 -37.30 48.37 -3.13
N GLN A 68 -38.39 48.74 -3.81
CA GLN A 68 -39.47 47.82 -4.18
C GLN A 68 -39.68 47.93 -5.69
N GLY A 69 -39.42 46.84 -6.42
CA GLY A 69 -39.48 46.83 -7.89
C GLY A 69 -38.46 47.75 -8.56
N GLY A 70 -37.34 48.06 -7.89
CA GLY A 70 -36.26 48.92 -8.40
C GLY A 70 -36.43 50.42 -8.10
N HIS A 71 -37.56 50.84 -7.53
CA HIS A 71 -37.84 52.22 -7.10
C HIS A 71 -37.80 52.34 -5.58
N VAL A 72 -37.48 53.53 -5.06
CA VAL A 72 -37.41 53.76 -3.61
C VAL A 72 -38.79 53.93 -2.98
N GLY A 73 -39.75 54.57 -3.66
CA GLY A 73 -41.12 54.76 -3.14
C GLY A 73 -41.12 55.45 -1.77
N ASP A 74 -41.91 54.90 -0.84
CA ASP A 74 -41.99 55.35 0.56
C ASP A 74 -40.90 54.69 1.46
N LEU A 75 -39.89 54.02 0.89
CA LEU A 75 -38.83 53.33 1.66
C LEU A 75 -37.65 54.23 2.06
N ILE A 76 -37.64 55.49 1.63
CA ILE A 76 -36.71 56.52 2.10
C ILE A 76 -37.58 57.71 2.50
N VAL A 77 -37.35 58.26 3.68
CA VAL A 77 -38.11 59.40 4.19
C VAL A 77 -37.31 60.69 4.00
N ASP A 78 -38.04 61.78 3.82
CA ASP A 78 -37.50 63.14 3.86
C ASP A 78 -36.81 63.38 5.22
N GLU A 79 -35.66 64.05 5.24
CA GLU A 79 -34.80 64.23 6.42
C GLU A 79 -34.08 62.94 6.93
N ASP A 80 -34.22 61.76 6.29
CA ASP A 80 -33.39 60.57 6.62
C ASP A 80 -31.90 60.90 6.43
N VAL A 81 -31.04 60.50 7.38
CA VAL A 81 -29.60 60.75 7.33
C VAL A 81 -28.74 59.50 7.52
N PHE A 82 -27.63 59.44 6.80
CA PHE A 82 -26.53 58.53 7.10
C PHE A 82 -25.21 59.30 7.15
N THR A 83 -24.23 58.77 7.88
CA THR A 83 -22.92 59.42 8.02
C THR A 83 -21.79 58.49 7.61
N ILE A 84 -20.69 59.06 7.11
CA ILE A 84 -19.45 58.34 6.83
C ILE A 84 -18.28 59.15 7.41
N THR A 85 -17.35 58.46 8.06
CA THR A 85 -16.07 59.02 8.56
C THR A 85 -14.89 58.26 7.97
N ASP A 86 -13.73 58.92 7.89
CA ASP A 86 -12.42 58.32 7.53
C ASP A 86 -11.55 58.02 8.77
N GLY A 87 -12.06 58.30 9.97
CA GLY A 87 -11.37 58.18 11.26
C GLY A 87 -10.38 59.31 11.55
N ALA A 88 -10.17 60.24 10.61
CA ALA A 88 -9.21 61.35 10.73
C ALA A 88 -9.87 62.74 10.71
N THR A 89 -11.08 62.83 10.14
CA THR A 89 -11.84 64.07 9.94
C THR A 89 -13.20 64.00 10.67
N ALA A 90 -13.97 65.08 10.62
CA ALA A 90 -15.33 65.06 11.16
C ALA A 90 -16.25 64.28 10.20
N PRO A 91 -17.20 63.46 10.70
CA PRO A 91 -18.11 62.70 9.86
C PRO A 91 -18.85 63.58 8.85
N VAL A 92 -18.96 63.11 7.61
CA VAL A 92 -19.79 63.74 6.58
C VAL A 92 -21.19 63.16 6.70
N ILE A 93 -22.17 64.05 6.93
CA ILE A 93 -23.59 63.71 7.01
C ILE A 93 -24.18 63.85 5.60
N PHE A 94 -24.89 62.82 5.14
CA PHE A 94 -25.66 62.80 3.91
C PHE A 94 -27.14 62.77 4.27
N GLU A 95 -27.95 63.59 3.62
CA GLU A 95 -29.35 63.83 3.97
C GLU A 95 -30.23 63.63 2.74
N PHE A 96 -31.24 62.77 2.84
CA PHE A 96 -32.21 62.54 1.77
C PHE A 96 -33.25 63.66 1.75
N ASP A 97 -33.38 64.31 0.59
CA ASP A 97 -34.17 65.52 0.41
C ASP A 97 -35.15 65.38 -0.75
N SER A 98 -36.45 65.46 -0.43
CA SER A 98 -37.54 65.42 -1.42
C SER A 98 -38.16 66.79 -1.69
N ASN A 99 -37.81 67.82 -0.91
CA ASN A 99 -38.57 69.07 -0.81
C ASN A 99 -37.73 70.37 -1.01
N GLN A 100 -36.40 70.26 -1.05
CA GLN A 100 -35.38 71.33 -1.14
C GLN A 100 -35.16 72.17 0.14
N ASP A 101 -35.43 71.60 1.33
CA ASP A 101 -35.28 72.23 2.65
C ASP A 101 -34.21 71.53 3.53
N ALA A 102 -33.21 70.93 2.90
CA ALA A 102 -32.12 70.21 3.59
C ALA A 102 -31.25 71.11 4.50
N ILE A 103 -30.68 70.53 5.56
CA ILE A 103 -29.80 71.25 6.49
C ILE A 103 -28.52 71.72 5.76
N PRO A 104 -28.18 73.03 5.71
CA PRO A 104 -27.07 73.55 4.89
C PRO A 104 -25.64 73.07 5.24
N THR A 105 -25.47 72.30 6.31
CA THR A 105 -24.19 71.66 6.68
C THR A 105 -24.05 70.24 6.17
N ASN A 106 -25.15 69.62 5.75
CA ASN A 106 -25.20 68.24 5.29
C ASN A 106 -25.01 68.17 3.76
N ARG A 107 -24.75 66.98 3.24
CA ARG A 107 -24.66 66.70 1.80
C ARG A 107 -26.02 66.20 1.30
N THR A 108 -26.72 67.06 0.60
CA THR A 108 -28.07 66.79 0.07
C THR A 108 -28.06 65.70 -1.01
N VAL A 109 -28.86 64.66 -0.82
CA VAL A 109 -29.12 63.59 -1.79
C VAL A 109 -30.57 63.75 -2.28
N PRO A 110 -30.79 64.46 -3.40
CA PRO A 110 -32.15 64.81 -3.83
C PRO A 110 -32.90 63.61 -4.41
N PHE A 111 -34.15 63.38 -3.99
CA PHE A 111 -34.97 62.26 -4.46
C PHE A 111 -36.44 62.60 -4.72
N THR A 112 -37.15 61.63 -5.29
CA THR A 112 -38.61 61.60 -5.43
C THR A 112 -39.07 60.16 -5.22
N ALA A 113 -40.36 59.92 -4.94
CA ALA A 113 -40.90 58.56 -4.80
C ALA A 113 -40.67 57.68 -6.07
N ASP A 114 -40.60 58.30 -7.25
CA ASP A 114 -40.33 57.62 -8.53
C ASP A 114 -38.83 57.34 -8.77
N SER A 115 -37.92 57.84 -7.93
CA SER A 115 -36.47 57.63 -8.12
C SER A 115 -36.11 56.15 -8.06
N THR A 116 -35.25 55.69 -8.98
CA THR A 116 -34.72 54.31 -8.94
C THR A 116 -33.60 54.18 -7.92
N ALA A 117 -33.44 52.97 -7.37
CA ALA A 117 -32.37 52.69 -6.42
C ALA A 117 -30.97 53.00 -6.99
N ASP A 118 -30.75 52.74 -8.27
CA ASP A 118 -29.51 53.09 -8.97
C ASP A 118 -29.32 54.60 -9.15
N GLN A 119 -30.39 55.37 -9.39
CA GLN A 119 -30.29 56.84 -9.47
C GLN A 119 -29.83 57.43 -8.14
N ILE A 120 -30.36 56.92 -7.02
CA ILE A 120 -29.95 57.33 -5.67
C ILE A 120 -28.51 56.91 -5.39
N ALA A 121 -28.12 55.67 -5.73
CA ALA A 121 -26.74 55.21 -5.58
C ALA A 121 -25.74 56.08 -6.37
N TRP A 122 -26.10 56.51 -7.59
CA TRP A 122 -25.30 57.46 -8.39
C TRP A 122 -25.20 58.86 -7.76
N LEU A 123 -26.28 59.36 -7.16
CA LEU A 123 -26.28 60.65 -6.46
C LEU A 123 -25.40 60.61 -5.21
N ILE A 124 -25.53 59.57 -4.38
CA ILE A 124 -24.66 59.34 -3.22
C ILE A 124 -23.18 59.26 -3.67
N ALA A 125 -22.88 58.51 -4.72
CA ALA A 125 -21.52 58.39 -5.25
C ALA A 125 -20.94 59.72 -5.76
N ALA A 126 -21.78 60.63 -6.25
CA ALA A 126 -21.38 61.98 -6.66
C ALA A 126 -21.11 62.88 -5.44
N GLU A 127 -21.99 62.86 -4.44
CA GLU A 127 -21.83 63.64 -3.22
C GLU A 127 -20.62 63.21 -2.39
N ILE A 128 -20.34 61.90 -2.28
CA ILE A 128 -19.13 61.37 -1.64
C ILE A 128 -17.87 61.91 -2.33
N ARG A 129 -17.79 61.80 -3.67
CA ARG A 129 -16.66 62.34 -4.47
C ARG A 129 -16.49 63.85 -4.35
N ALA A 130 -17.59 64.58 -4.14
CA ALA A 130 -17.58 66.02 -3.96
C ALA A 130 -17.41 66.47 -2.49
N SER A 131 -17.21 65.52 -1.56
CA SER A 131 -16.91 65.76 -0.14
C SER A 131 -15.41 65.57 0.17
N ILE A 132 -15.01 65.72 1.44
CA ILE A 132 -13.64 65.43 1.88
C ILE A 132 -13.27 63.94 1.72
N LEU A 133 -14.25 63.04 1.77
CA LEU A 133 -14.10 61.59 1.62
C LEU A 133 -13.71 61.18 0.19
N GLY A 134 -13.92 62.05 -0.81
CA GLY A 134 -13.48 61.80 -2.19
C GLY A 134 -11.95 61.69 -2.37
N ALA A 135 -11.18 61.93 -1.31
CA ALA A 135 -9.74 61.68 -1.27
C ALA A 135 -9.36 60.28 -0.72
N THR A 136 -10.28 59.58 -0.04
CA THR A 136 -10.03 58.28 0.62
C THR A 136 -10.95 57.14 0.13
N LEU A 137 -12.08 57.48 -0.51
CA LEU A 137 -13.06 56.55 -1.08
C LEU A 137 -13.11 56.64 -2.62
N ASP A 138 -13.44 55.54 -3.30
CA ASP A 138 -13.77 55.53 -4.73
C ASP A 138 -15.13 54.85 -4.98
N PRO A 139 -16.24 55.60 -4.85
CA PRO A 139 -17.57 55.02 -4.79
C PRO A 139 -18.10 54.55 -6.16
N ALA A 140 -18.17 53.23 -6.39
CA ALA A 140 -18.57 52.59 -7.64
C ALA A 140 -19.97 51.95 -7.54
N VAL A 141 -20.91 52.37 -8.40
CA VAL A 141 -22.27 51.78 -8.47
C VAL A 141 -22.19 50.41 -9.13
N ALA A 142 -22.52 49.36 -8.39
CA ALA A 142 -22.56 47.98 -8.86
C ALA A 142 -23.92 47.58 -9.48
N GLY A 143 -24.93 48.44 -9.36
CA GLY A 143 -26.28 48.24 -9.88
C GLY A 143 -27.24 47.64 -8.85
N ASN A 144 -28.54 47.68 -9.15
CA ASN A 144 -29.62 47.26 -8.24
C ASN A 144 -29.58 47.97 -6.87
N GLY A 145 -29.19 49.24 -6.85
CA GLY A 145 -29.09 50.06 -5.64
C GLY A 145 -27.83 49.83 -4.81
N ILE A 146 -26.90 48.98 -5.24
CA ILE A 146 -25.65 48.70 -4.52
C ILE A 146 -24.57 49.71 -4.94
N LEU A 147 -24.00 50.38 -3.94
CA LEU A 147 -22.83 51.25 -4.07
C LEU A 147 -21.68 50.65 -3.27
N VAL A 148 -20.60 50.27 -3.94
CA VAL A 148 -19.32 49.89 -3.30
C VAL A 148 -18.55 51.18 -3.03
N LEU A 149 -18.00 51.36 -1.83
CA LEU A 149 -17.28 52.59 -1.46
C LEU A 149 -15.76 52.47 -1.59
N GLY A 150 -15.22 51.27 -1.43
CA GLY A 150 -13.79 51.07 -1.16
C GLY A 150 -13.40 51.72 0.17
N GLY A 151 -12.10 51.77 0.49
CA GLY A 151 -11.59 52.40 1.71
C GLY A 151 -10.73 51.47 2.56
N THR A 152 -10.59 51.83 3.83
CA THR A 152 -9.69 51.19 4.81
C THR A 152 -10.43 50.95 6.13
N SER A 153 -9.85 50.14 7.02
CA SER A 153 -10.36 49.86 8.37
C SER A 153 -10.37 51.06 9.34
N SER A 154 -10.02 52.26 8.88
CA SER A 154 -10.24 53.51 9.62
C SER A 154 -11.57 54.19 9.28
N HIS A 155 -12.27 53.72 8.25
CA HIS A 155 -13.57 54.25 7.87
C HIS A 155 -14.69 53.56 8.67
N GLU A 156 -15.81 54.26 8.82
CA GLU A 156 -17.02 53.77 9.51
C GLU A 156 -18.23 54.46 8.86
N MET A 157 -19.37 53.76 8.81
CA MET A 157 -20.66 54.29 8.37
C MET A 157 -21.67 54.14 9.49
N ASP A 158 -22.54 55.14 9.65
CA ASP A 158 -23.73 55.05 10.49
C ASP A 158 -24.96 55.27 9.61
N VAL A 159 -25.83 54.26 9.56
CA VAL A 159 -27.11 54.27 8.81
C VAL A 159 -28.33 54.30 9.75
N MET A 160 -28.15 54.36 11.08
CA MET A 160 -29.22 54.14 12.07
C MET A 160 -30.38 55.15 12.00
N GLU A 161 -30.15 56.34 11.44
CA GLU A 161 -31.15 57.40 11.20
C GLU A 161 -31.64 57.43 9.73
N SER A 162 -31.55 56.29 9.02
CA SER A 162 -32.05 56.12 7.66
C SER A 162 -32.56 54.70 7.40
N SER A 163 -33.23 54.51 6.27
CA SER A 163 -33.62 53.18 5.76
C SER A 163 -32.52 52.48 4.93
N MET A 164 -31.28 52.98 4.98
CA MET A 164 -30.14 52.43 4.23
C MET A 164 -29.59 51.15 4.87
N ILE A 165 -29.03 50.27 4.05
CA ILE A 165 -28.43 49.01 4.51
C ILE A 165 -26.94 49.05 4.22
N GLU A 166 -26.10 49.11 5.25
CA GLU A 166 -24.65 48.93 5.10
C GLU A 166 -24.32 47.50 4.63
N LEU A 167 -23.28 47.38 3.80
CA LEU A 167 -22.78 46.12 3.26
C LEU A 167 -21.29 45.99 3.54
N GLY A 168 -20.82 44.78 3.86
CA GLY A 168 -19.40 44.48 4.04
C GLY A 168 -18.79 45.08 5.31
N VAL A 169 -17.46 45.15 5.38
CA VAL A 169 -16.70 45.72 6.50
C VAL A 169 -15.59 46.65 5.96
N PRO A 170 -15.43 47.87 6.47
CA PRO A 170 -14.45 48.83 5.96
C PRO A 170 -13.03 48.26 5.91
N GLY A 171 -12.38 48.35 4.74
CA GLY A 171 -11.02 47.85 4.52
C GLY A 171 -10.89 46.34 4.29
N GLU A 172 -11.96 45.56 4.46
CA GLU A 172 -11.98 44.12 4.17
C GLU A 172 -12.42 43.84 2.72
N ALA A 173 -11.92 42.73 2.18
CA ALA A 173 -12.39 42.20 0.90
C ALA A 173 -13.82 41.64 1.03
N GLY A 174 -14.52 41.50 -0.10
CA GLY A 174 -15.75 40.72 -0.13
C GLY A 174 -15.45 39.24 0.10
N ALA A 175 -16.32 38.51 0.81
CA ALA A 175 -16.13 37.09 1.04
C ALA A 175 -16.26 36.28 -0.25
N ASN A 176 -15.39 35.28 -0.41
CA ASN A 176 -15.56 34.25 -1.41
C ASN A 176 -16.71 33.31 -1.00
N ALA A 177 -17.64 33.06 -1.92
CA ALA A 177 -18.85 32.30 -1.60
C ALA A 177 -18.59 30.80 -1.55
N VAL A 178 -18.78 30.18 -0.38
CA VAL A 178 -18.86 28.72 -0.24
C VAL A 178 -20.31 28.30 -0.53
N ALA A 179 -20.51 27.55 -1.62
CA ALA A 179 -21.83 27.05 -1.98
C ALA A 179 -22.20 25.82 -1.14
N LEU A 180 -23.11 26.00 -0.18
CA LEU A 180 -23.67 24.94 0.65
C LEU A 180 -25.13 24.70 0.21
N VAL A 181 -25.49 23.46 -0.13
CA VAL A 181 -26.85 23.08 -0.55
C VAL A 181 -27.33 21.95 0.34
N GLU A 182 -28.02 22.30 1.42
CA GLU A 182 -28.53 21.38 2.45
C GLU A 182 -29.73 20.57 1.94
N ASP A 183 -29.50 19.46 1.24
CA ASP A 183 -30.53 18.46 0.91
C ASP A 183 -30.60 17.31 1.95
N GLU A 184 -31.51 16.35 1.73
CA GLU A 184 -31.74 15.22 2.66
C GLU A 184 -30.56 14.22 2.72
N SER A 185 -29.58 14.31 1.81
CA SER A 185 -28.37 13.49 1.79
C SER A 185 -27.13 14.20 2.34
N TYR A 186 -27.25 15.48 2.71
CA TYR A 186 -26.14 16.37 3.04
C TYR A 186 -25.46 16.00 4.36
N THR A 187 -24.15 15.73 4.31
CA THR A 187 -23.33 15.31 5.45
C THR A 187 -22.35 16.39 5.93
N THR A 188 -21.75 16.19 7.10
CA THR A 188 -20.60 17.01 7.55
C THR A 188 -19.39 16.88 6.61
N GLY A 189 -19.27 15.74 5.91
CA GLY A 189 -18.32 15.51 4.81
C GLY A 189 -18.48 16.50 3.66
N ASP A 190 -19.72 16.76 3.25
CA ASP A 190 -20.03 17.67 2.14
C ASP A 190 -19.75 19.12 2.52
N VAL A 191 -20.00 19.50 3.79
CA VAL A 191 -19.64 20.82 4.34
C VAL A 191 -18.13 21.05 4.33
N SER A 192 -17.33 20.09 4.84
CA SER A 192 -15.88 20.26 4.89
C SER A 192 -15.26 20.27 3.48
N LEU A 193 -15.77 19.44 2.57
CA LEU A 193 -15.36 19.42 1.16
C LEU A 193 -15.74 20.72 0.44
N ALA A 194 -16.94 21.26 0.66
CA ALA A 194 -17.37 22.53 0.08
C ALA A 194 -16.50 23.71 0.55
N ILE A 195 -16.18 23.78 1.85
CA ILE A 195 -15.30 24.81 2.40
C ILE A 195 -13.88 24.68 1.81
N ALA A 196 -13.31 23.47 1.77
CA ALA A 196 -11.98 23.24 1.20
C ALA A 196 -11.92 23.63 -0.30
N ASN A 197 -12.94 23.28 -1.07
CA ASN A 197 -13.07 23.69 -2.47
C ASN A 197 -13.21 25.22 -2.61
N GLY A 198 -13.95 25.88 -1.71
CA GLY A 198 -14.07 27.34 -1.68
C GLY A 198 -12.74 28.05 -1.40
N VAL A 199 -11.94 27.52 -0.47
CA VAL A 199 -10.58 28.04 -0.19
C VAL A 199 -9.65 27.81 -1.38
N ASN A 200 -9.63 26.60 -1.97
CA ASN A 200 -8.79 26.29 -3.13
C ASN A 200 -9.18 27.06 -4.41
N ALA A 201 -10.43 27.54 -4.50
CA ALA A 201 -10.91 28.36 -5.62
C ALA A 201 -10.66 29.87 -5.42
N ALA A 202 -10.23 30.30 -4.24
CA ALA A 202 -9.99 31.71 -3.92
C ALA A 202 -8.73 32.23 -4.64
N THR A 203 -8.90 33.19 -5.55
CA THR A 203 -7.79 33.75 -6.34
C THR A 203 -6.89 34.71 -5.56
N ASP A 204 -7.31 35.12 -4.37
CA ASP A 204 -6.64 36.03 -3.45
C ASP A 204 -5.81 35.31 -2.36
N LEU A 205 -5.96 33.99 -2.22
CA LEU A 205 -5.22 33.16 -1.26
C LEU A 205 -3.99 32.49 -1.89
N GLU A 206 -2.97 33.28 -2.22
CA GLU A 206 -1.75 32.77 -2.86
C GLU A 206 -0.98 31.76 -1.99
N ASN A 207 -0.69 30.58 -2.54
CA ASN A 207 0.00 29.46 -1.87
C ASN A 207 -0.72 28.85 -0.66
N VAL A 208 -2.01 29.15 -0.47
CA VAL A 208 -2.86 28.49 0.53
C VAL A 208 -3.55 27.28 -0.09
N PHE A 209 -3.57 26.15 0.62
CA PHE A 209 -4.21 24.91 0.18
C PHE A 209 -5.11 24.36 1.27
N ALA A 210 -6.28 23.85 0.92
CA ALA A 210 -7.22 23.26 1.87
C ALA A 210 -7.64 21.84 1.47
N VAL A 211 -7.85 20.98 2.47
CA VAL A 211 -8.33 19.61 2.31
C VAL A 211 -9.42 19.33 3.32
N GLY A 212 -10.63 19.02 2.83
CA GLY A 212 -11.73 18.52 3.66
C GLY A 212 -11.53 17.04 3.99
N ARG A 213 -11.72 16.66 5.25
CA ARG A 213 -11.70 15.28 5.74
C ARG A 213 -12.80 15.11 6.78
N PHE A 214 -13.82 14.32 6.45
CA PHE A 214 -14.99 14.09 7.31
C PHE A 214 -15.60 15.42 7.78
N ASP A 215 -15.62 15.72 9.07
CA ASP A 215 -16.16 16.96 9.65
C ASP A 215 -15.16 18.13 9.68
N THR A 216 -13.91 17.92 9.27
CA THR A 216 -12.79 18.84 9.50
C THR A 216 -12.20 19.39 8.20
N VAL A 217 -11.75 20.64 8.20
CA VAL A 217 -10.99 21.24 7.09
C VAL A 217 -9.57 21.54 7.56
N SER A 218 -8.58 20.92 6.93
CA SER A 218 -7.17 21.33 7.08
C SER A 218 -6.88 22.48 6.10
N ILE A 219 -6.19 23.52 6.55
CA ILE A 219 -5.72 24.63 5.71
C ILE A 219 -4.23 24.83 5.97
N GLU A 220 -3.44 24.77 4.91
CA GLU A 220 -1.97 24.87 4.92
C GLU A 220 -1.49 26.05 4.07
N GLY A 221 -0.27 26.53 4.32
CA GLY A 221 0.38 27.59 3.54
C GLY A 221 -0.02 29.04 3.88
N ALA A 222 -1.04 29.24 4.73
CA ALA A 222 -1.43 30.58 5.20
C ALA A 222 -0.29 31.25 6.01
N ALA A 223 0.19 32.41 5.55
CA ALA A 223 1.28 33.14 6.20
C ALA A 223 0.85 33.87 7.49
N VAL A 224 -0.41 34.30 7.56
CA VAL A 224 -1.05 34.94 8.73
C VAL A 224 -2.52 34.52 8.72
N VAL A 225 -3.09 34.30 9.91
CA VAL A 225 -4.54 34.15 10.13
C VAL A 225 -4.97 35.17 11.18
N SER A 226 -6.14 35.78 11.02
CA SER A 226 -6.67 36.83 11.90
C SER A 226 -8.20 36.70 12.05
N GLY A 227 -8.76 37.32 13.09
CA GLY A 227 -10.22 37.43 13.26
C GLY A 227 -10.92 36.23 13.91
N LEU A 228 -10.17 35.20 14.35
CA LEU A 228 -10.70 34.07 15.11
C LEU A 228 -10.11 34.05 16.53
N ASP A 229 -10.92 33.64 17.52
CA ASP A 229 -10.40 33.26 18.83
C ASP A 229 -9.60 31.97 18.68
N PHE A 230 -8.27 32.11 18.66
CA PHE A 230 -7.35 30.99 18.65
C PHE A 230 -7.46 30.20 19.96
N LEU A 231 -8.27 29.14 19.94
CA LEU A 231 -7.89 27.94 20.65
C LEU A 231 -6.69 27.35 19.91
N ASP A 232 -5.49 27.70 20.39
CA ASP A 232 -4.36 26.77 20.32
C ASP A 232 -4.87 25.47 20.95
N SER A 233 -5.29 24.52 20.10
CA SER A 233 -5.43 23.13 20.51
C SER A 233 -4.00 22.58 20.52
N PRO A 234 -3.32 22.45 21.67
CA PRO A 234 -2.01 21.82 21.68
C PRO A 234 -2.18 20.44 21.07
N ALA A 235 -1.43 20.16 20.00
CA ALA A 235 -1.64 18.98 19.16
C ALA A 235 -1.55 17.66 19.94
N ILE A 236 -0.97 17.68 21.15
CA ILE A 236 -1.01 16.58 22.11
C ILE A 236 -1.49 17.08 23.49
N THR A 237 -2.56 16.45 23.97
CA THR A 237 -3.00 16.45 25.37
C THR A 237 -3.01 15.01 25.88
N ASP A 238 -3.00 14.80 27.20
CA ASP A 238 -3.18 13.46 27.76
C ASP A 238 -4.64 12.96 27.64
N ARG A 239 -4.89 11.69 27.97
CA ARG A 239 -6.24 11.09 27.90
C ARG A 239 -7.28 11.75 28.84
N ALA A 240 -6.85 12.57 29.79
CA ALA A 240 -7.71 13.36 30.66
C ALA A 240 -7.85 14.83 30.19
N GLY A 241 -7.30 15.18 29.02
CA GLY A 241 -7.33 16.51 28.44
C GLY A 241 -6.35 17.50 29.07
N ASN A 242 -5.39 17.04 29.88
CA ASN A 242 -4.39 17.93 30.47
C ASN A 242 -3.34 18.33 29.41
N VAL A 243 -2.92 19.59 29.48
CA VAL A 243 -1.73 20.06 28.75
C VAL A 243 -0.49 19.42 29.36
N LEU A 244 0.37 18.86 28.51
CA LEU A 244 1.66 18.29 28.92
C LEU A 244 2.48 19.35 29.66
N GLN A 245 3.07 18.96 30.80
CA GLN A 245 3.89 19.86 31.59
C GLN A 245 5.30 19.97 30.99
N PRO A 246 5.97 21.14 31.13
CA PRO A 246 7.39 21.30 30.83
C PRO A 246 8.24 20.15 31.37
N ASN A 247 8.99 19.51 30.47
CA ASN A 247 9.87 18.39 30.79
C ASN A 247 11.36 18.72 30.58
N GLN A 248 11.68 19.91 30.07
CA GLN A 248 13.02 20.46 29.97
C GLN A 248 13.30 21.49 31.08
N LEU A 249 14.59 21.73 31.37
CA LEU A 249 15.04 22.58 32.49
C LEU A 249 14.89 24.09 32.22
N ASP A 250 14.70 24.47 30.95
CA ASP A 250 14.46 25.83 30.47
C ASP A 250 12.96 26.22 30.47
N GLY A 251 12.06 25.24 30.62
CA GLY A 251 10.61 25.43 30.62
C GLY A 251 9.92 24.92 29.35
N ASP A 252 10.65 24.36 28.40
CA ASP A 252 10.05 23.79 27.19
C ASP A 252 9.50 22.36 27.44
N THR A 253 8.60 21.93 26.56
CA THR A 253 8.09 20.56 26.49
C THR A 253 8.51 19.95 25.17
N SER A 254 9.26 18.84 25.22
CA SER A 254 9.69 18.10 24.03
C SER A 254 9.24 16.65 24.07
N PHE A 255 8.72 16.16 22.95
CA PHE A 255 8.32 14.78 22.72
C PHE A 255 8.51 14.46 21.22
N VAL A 256 8.58 13.17 20.88
CA VAL A 256 8.70 12.69 19.49
C VAL A 256 7.37 12.07 19.09
N ILE A 257 6.85 12.44 17.91
CA ILE A 257 5.72 11.77 17.26
C ILE A 257 6.29 10.90 16.13
N LYS A 258 6.08 9.57 16.17
CA LYS A 258 6.23 8.71 14.97
C LYS A 258 4.92 8.80 14.16
N LEU A 259 5.02 9.00 12.84
CA LEU A 259 3.88 9.09 11.91
C LEU A 259 4.10 8.10 10.76
N SER A 260 3.05 7.35 10.40
CA SER A 260 3.13 5.99 9.83
C SER A 260 3.86 5.01 10.75
N ALA A 261 3.58 3.71 10.62
CA ALA A 261 4.31 2.68 11.37
C ALA A 261 5.81 2.72 11.05
N GLY A 262 6.20 3.22 9.87
CA GLY A 262 7.57 3.38 9.41
C GLY A 262 7.74 2.67 8.08
N ARG A 263 8.96 2.28 7.75
CA ARG A 263 9.19 1.13 6.89
C ARG A 263 10.00 0.15 7.69
N ASP A 264 9.72 -1.13 7.51
CA ASP A 264 10.68 -2.15 7.87
C ASP A 264 11.81 -2.13 6.81
N TYR A 265 13.04 -2.41 7.24
CA TYR A 265 14.17 -2.78 6.38
C TYR A 265 15.09 -3.76 7.12
N GLY A 266 15.34 -4.92 6.51
CA GLY A 266 16.32 -5.91 6.98
C GLY A 266 17.77 -5.41 7.16
N ASP A 267 18.64 -6.33 7.53
CA ASP A 267 19.97 -6.08 8.09
C ASP A 267 21.10 -7.03 7.63
N ALA A 268 20.90 -7.79 6.55
CA ALA A 268 22.00 -8.50 5.90
C ALA A 268 23.12 -7.51 5.51
N PRO A 269 24.39 -7.94 5.38
CA PRO A 269 25.49 -7.06 4.99
C PRO A 269 25.17 -6.18 3.77
N ASP A 270 25.62 -4.93 3.77
CA ASP A 270 25.22 -3.92 2.75
C ASP A 270 25.64 -4.27 1.30
N SER A 271 26.44 -5.33 1.09
CA SER A 271 26.66 -5.96 -0.21
C SER A 271 25.36 -6.48 -0.85
N TYR A 272 24.46 -7.04 -0.03
CA TYR A 272 23.13 -7.53 -0.39
C TYR A 272 22.10 -6.41 -0.66
N GLY A 273 22.56 -5.16 -0.77
CA GLY A 273 21.73 -4.00 -1.06
C GLY A 273 20.71 -3.72 0.03
N THR A 274 21.19 -3.61 1.27
CA THR A 274 20.36 -3.51 2.49
C THR A 274 20.05 -2.06 2.87
N THR A 275 21.04 -1.15 2.78
CA THR A 275 20.77 0.26 3.08
C THR A 275 19.93 0.93 2.00
N LYS A 276 19.11 1.90 2.39
CA LYS A 276 18.31 2.77 1.50
C LYS A 276 19.15 3.48 0.43
N ALA A 277 20.43 3.75 0.71
CA ALA A 277 21.37 4.31 -0.25
C ALA A 277 21.65 3.35 -1.43
N ASN A 278 21.66 2.05 -1.16
CA ASN A 278 21.84 0.97 -2.13
C ASN A 278 20.50 0.35 -2.60
N ASN A 279 19.40 1.09 -2.46
CA ASN A 279 18.04 0.63 -2.78
C ASN A 279 17.58 -0.58 -1.93
N GLY A 280 17.83 -0.52 -0.62
CA GLY A 280 17.31 -1.42 0.42
C GLY A 280 15.97 -2.10 0.10
N ALA A 281 15.87 -3.41 0.37
CA ALA A 281 14.57 -4.04 0.58
C ALA A 281 13.88 -3.30 1.74
N GLY A 282 12.67 -2.80 1.52
CA GLY A 282 11.95 -2.10 2.58
C GLY A 282 10.46 -2.01 2.34
N HIS A 283 9.68 -2.41 3.33
CA HIS A 283 8.24 -2.54 3.21
C HIS A 283 7.55 -1.48 4.07
N LEU A 284 6.37 -1.03 3.63
CA LEU A 284 5.59 -0.10 4.44
C LEU A 284 4.78 -0.94 5.43
N ILE A 285 5.08 -0.84 6.71
CA ILE A 285 4.43 -1.67 7.73
C ILE A 285 2.93 -1.39 7.73
N VAL A 286 2.14 -2.46 7.60
CA VAL A 286 0.68 -2.44 7.66
C VAL A 286 0.25 -3.18 8.92
N ASP A 287 -0.54 -2.51 9.77
CA ASP A 287 -1.02 -3.05 11.03
C ASP A 287 -1.69 -4.43 10.84
N GLY A 288 -1.17 -5.43 11.56
CA GLY A 288 -1.54 -6.84 11.43
C GLY A 288 -1.35 -7.40 10.02
N PHE A 289 -0.22 -7.14 9.36
CA PHE A 289 0.26 -7.82 8.16
C PHE A 289 1.79 -7.79 8.12
N HIS A 290 2.37 -8.82 8.71
CA HIS A 290 3.79 -9.00 8.98
C HIS A 290 4.09 -10.51 9.00
N LEU A 291 5.36 -10.87 9.05
CA LEU A 291 5.86 -12.20 9.38
C LEU A 291 5.82 -12.36 10.91
N GLY A 292 5.79 -13.61 11.40
CA GLY A 292 5.96 -13.89 12.83
C GLY A 292 4.95 -13.23 13.79
N ASP A 293 5.44 -12.88 14.99
CA ASP A 293 4.70 -12.30 16.12
C ASP A 293 4.96 -10.79 16.28
N THR A 294 6.06 -10.25 15.74
CA THR A 294 6.43 -8.83 15.86
C THR A 294 6.83 -8.18 14.52
N VAL A 295 6.94 -6.85 14.51
CA VAL A 295 7.42 -6.00 13.39
C VAL A 295 7.83 -4.63 13.95
N ASP A 296 9.01 -4.14 13.60
CA ASP A 296 9.60 -2.87 14.05
C ASP A 296 9.58 -1.82 12.91
N SER A 297 10.47 -0.81 12.91
CA SER A 297 10.38 0.36 12.02
C SER A 297 11.65 1.22 11.93
N GLU A 298 12.40 1.04 10.85
CA GLU A 298 13.73 1.60 10.66
C GLU A 298 13.68 2.83 9.74
N PRO A 299 14.50 3.86 10.01
CA PRO A 299 14.72 4.93 9.03
C PRO A 299 15.50 4.44 7.79
N ASN A 300 16.19 3.29 7.91
CA ASN A 300 17.12 2.68 6.96
C ASN A 300 17.60 1.32 7.51
N GLY A 301 17.75 0.29 6.66
CA GLY A 301 18.26 -1.04 7.06
C GLY A 301 19.60 -1.03 7.79
N ALA A 302 19.83 -2.06 8.60
CA ALA A 302 20.78 -2.04 9.72
C ALA A 302 21.96 -3.04 9.61
N PRO A 303 22.71 -3.06 8.49
CA PRO A 303 23.58 -4.16 8.08
C PRO A 303 24.59 -4.63 9.14
N THR A 304 24.50 -5.90 9.56
CA THR A 304 25.51 -6.58 10.40
C THR A 304 26.23 -7.71 9.66
N VAL A 305 27.04 -8.49 10.38
CA VAL A 305 27.70 -9.70 9.86
C VAL A 305 26.86 -10.96 10.12
N ASN A 306 25.88 -10.90 11.01
CA ASN A 306 25.07 -12.07 11.36
C ASN A 306 23.61 -11.98 10.91
N ALA A 307 23.15 -10.83 10.38
CA ALA A 307 21.72 -10.48 10.36
C ALA A 307 21.14 -10.58 11.80
N ASP A 308 21.44 -9.55 12.60
CA ASP A 308 21.08 -9.41 14.03
C ASP A 308 21.05 -7.94 14.53
N GLY A 309 20.66 -6.97 13.69
CA GLY A 309 21.00 -5.55 13.82
C GLY A 309 19.88 -4.51 13.76
N ASP A 310 18.73 -4.83 13.16
CA ASP A 310 17.53 -3.99 13.16
C ASP A 310 16.74 -4.19 14.47
N GLY A 311 16.41 -5.42 14.84
CA GLY A 311 15.52 -5.64 15.99
C GLY A 311 15.49 -7.03 16.61
N ALA A 312 14.27 -7.55 16.72
CA ALA A 312 13.92 -8.85 17.27
C ALA A 312 12.68 -9.46 16.56
N ASP A 313 12.34 -8.85 15.43
CA ASP A 313 11.23 -9.09 14.51
C ASP A 313 11.60 -10.08 13.40
N ASP A 314 12.85 -10.53 13.33
CA ASP A 314 13.23 -11.83 12.74
C ASP A 314 12.70 -13.02 13.58
N ASP A 315 11.38 -13.07 13.78
CA ASP A 315 10.68 -14.09 14.57
C ASP A 315 9.67 -14.94 13.76
N GLY A 316 9.48 -14.64 12.47
CA GLY A 316 8.61 -15.39 11.57
C GLY A 316 9.30 -16.49 10.75
N VAL A 317 10.60 -16.38 10.46
CA VAL A 317 11.34 -17.30 9.58
C VAL A 317 12.19 -18.32 10.36
N GLN A 318 12.06 -19.59 10.01
CA GLN A 318 12.89 -20.67 10.56
C GLN A 318 13.35 -21.64 9.46
N PHE A 319 14.65 -21.66 9.17
CA PHE A 319 15.22 -22.65 8.27
C PHE A 319 15.40 -24.03 8.92
N GLY A 320 15.18 -25.07 8.12
CA GLY A 320 15.60 -26.43 8.39
C GLY A 320 17.12 -26.57 8.30
N SER A 321 17.64 -27.76 8.62
CA SER A 321 19.09 -28.00 8.52
C SER A 321 19.58 -27.88 7.08
N LEU A 322 20.39 -26.84 6.80
CA LEU A 322 21.02 -26.67 5.50
C LEU A 322 22.21 -27.64 5.36
N ARG A 323 22.15 -28.51 4.35
CA ARG A 323 23.23 -29.45 4.03
C ARG A 323 23.40 -29.59 2.52
N VAL A 324 24.59 -29.29 2.03
CA VAL A 324 24.96 -29.39 0.61
C VAL A 324 24.50 -30.72 0.01
N GLY A 325 23.68 -30.67 -1.05
CA GLY A 325 23.15 -31.83 -1.75
C GLY A 325 21.87 -32.45 -1.20
N TYR A 326 21.28 -31.90 -0.14
CA TYR A 326 20.10 -32.49 0.51
C TYR A 326 18.89 -31.59 0.43
N ASP A 327 17.72 -32.23 0.44
CA ASP A 327 16.45 -31.53 0.62
C ASP A 327 16.39 -30.91 2.02
N SER A 328 15.88 -29.70 2.07
CA SER A 328 15.64 -28.91 3.27
C SER A 328 14.38 -28.08 3.07
N ASN A 329 14.05 -27.24 4.05
CA ASN A 329 12.85 -26.43 4.02
C ASN A 329 13.04 -25.14 4.82
N VAL A 330 12.14 -24.20 4.64
CA VAL A 330 11.95 -23.06 5.55
C VAL A 330 10.49 -23.03 5.99
N LEU A 331 10.28 -22.89 7.29
CA LEU A 331 8.98 -22.61 7.90
C LEU A 331 8.86 -21.11 8.09
N ILE A 332 7.75 -20.54 7.63
CA ILE A 332 7.49 -19.10 7.65
C ILE A 332 6.12 -18.88 8.30
N THR A 333 6.08 -18.14 9.39
CA THR A 333 4.85 -17.68 10.04
C THR A 333 4.44 -16.35 9.42
N VAL A 334 3.16 -16.19 9.08
CA VAL A 334 2.62 -15.01 8.40
C VAL A 334 1.34 -14.57 9.07
N GLU A 335 1.25 -13.29 9.43
CA GLU A 335 0.07 -12.66 9.98
C GLU A 335 -0.74 -11.87 8.95
N GLY A 336 -2.05 -11.76 9.21
CA GLY A 336 -2.95 -10.85 8.49
C GLY A 336 -3.49 -11.30 7.13
N VAL A 337 -3.12 -12.46 6.58
CA VAL A 337 -3.60 -12.92 5.26
C VAL A 337 -5.04 -13.45 5.36
N ARG A 338 -5.99 -12.77 4.70
CA ARG A 338 -7.45 -13.03 4.84
C ARG A 338 -8.20 -12.72 3.55
N ASP A 339 -9.49 -13.05 3.49
CA ASP A 339 -10.38 -12.61 2.40
C ASP A 339 -10.27 -11.09 2.16
N GLY A 340 -9.75 -10.71 1.00
CA GLY A 340 -9.52 -9.31 0.60
C GLY A 340 -8.12 -8.74 0.91
N ARG A 341 -7.25 -9.48 1.61
CA ARG A 341 -5.82 -9.16 1.80
C ARG A 341 -4.98 -10.42 1.52
N ALA A 342 -4.52 -10.55 0.28
CA ALA A 342 -3.60 -11.62 -0.13
C ALA A 342 -2.22 -11.42 0.51
N GLY A 343 -1.47 -12.51 0.68
CA GLY A 343 -0.05 -12.50 1.03
C GLY A 343 0.75 -13.36 0.05
N LYS A 344 1.96 -12.89 -0.27
CA LYS A 344 2.93 -13.55 -1.13
C LYS A 344 4.31 -13.50 -0.48
N LEU A 345 4.98 -14.65 -0.50
CA LEU A 345 6.33 -14.84 0.02
C LEU A 345 7.33 -14.93 -1.14
N ASP A 346 8.38 -14.12 -1.03
CA ASP A 346 9.55 -14.15 -1.90
C ASP A 346 10.79 -14.39 -1.03
N ALA A 347 11.65 -15.32 -1.42
CA ALA A 347 12.76 -15.75 -0.57
C ALA A 347 14.03 -16.13 -1.37
N TRP A 348 15.19 -15.78 -0.82
CA TRP A 348 16.52 -15.99 -1.38
C TRP A 348 17.50 -16.54 -0.33
N VAL A 349 18.50 -17.29 -0.79
CA VAL A 349 19.64 -17.79 -0.01
C VAL A 349 20.91 -17.70 -0.86
N ASP A 350 21.91 -16.91 -0.45
CA ASP A 350 23.21 -16.83 -1.15
C ASP A 350 23.94 -18.19 -0.99
N TRP A 351 23.98 -18.97 -2.06
CA TRP A 351 24.58 -20.29 -2.05
C TRP A 351 26.09 -20.30 -2.29
N ASP A 352 26.69 -19.24 -2.85
CA ASP A 352 28.09 -19.25 -3.29
C ASP A 352 29.03 -18.23 -2.63
N ASP A 353 28.53 -17.47 -1.64
CA ASP A 353 29.30 -16.59 -0.74
C ASP A 353 29.96 -15.43 -1.49
N ASP A 354 29.29 -14.92 -2.53
CA ASP A 354 29.80 -13.84 -3.39
C ASP A 354 29.36 -12.44 -2.94
N GLY A 355 28.33 -12.35 -2.07
CA GLY A 355 27.77 -11.11 -1.55
C GLY A 355 26.64 -10.52 -2.40
N GLY A 356 26.11 -11.30 -3.35
CA GLY A 356 25.09 -10.94 -4.31
C GLY A 356 23.70 -11.54 -4.05
N TRP A 357 22.86 -11.46 -5.08
CA TRP A 357 21.57 -12.14 -5.14
C TRP A 357 21.26 -12.48 -6.60
N GLU A 358 21.53 -13.72 -6.96
CA GLU A 358 21.53 -14.21 -8.32
C GLU A 358 20.22 -14.95 -8.62
N SER A 359 20.00 -15.30 -9.90
CA SER A 359 18.85 -16.13 -10.28
C SER A 359 18.92 -17.57 -9.73
N GLY A 360 20.06 -17.99 -9.16
CA GLY A 360 20.25 -19.30 -8.54
C GLY A 360 19.81 -19.36 -7.08
N ASP A 361 19.67 -18.22 -6.41
CA ASP A 361 19.50 -18.12 -4.95
C ASP A 361 18.03 -18.11 -4.53
N ARG A 362 17.14 -17.80 -5.48
CA ARG A 362 15.71 -17.61 -5.21
C ARG A 362 15.01 -18.96 -4.99
N ILE A 363 14.61 -19.21 -3.75
CA ILE A 363 13.86 -20.40 -3.34
C ILE A 363 12.33 -20.21 -3.38
N ALA A 364 11.85 -18.95 -3.38
CA ALA A 364 10.42 -18.64 -3.55
C ALA A 364 10.17 -17.46 -4.50
N ASP A 365 9.17 -17.59 -5.37
CA ASP A 365 8.75 -16.58 -6.35
C ASP A 365 7.24 -16.29 -6.22
N GLY A 366 6.90 -15.24 -5.47
CA GLY A 366 5.54 -14.79 -5.22
C GLY A 366 4.62 -15.88 -4.67
N PHE A 367 5.17 -16.78 -3.84
CA PHE A 367 4.51 -17.97 -3.32
C PHE A 367 3.28 -17.55 -2.50
N GLU A 368 2.09 -17.95 -2.96
CA GLU A 368 0.83 -17.45 -2.40
C GLU A 368 0.52 -18.13 -1.07
N VAL A 369 0.23 -17.32 -0.05
CA VAL A 369 -0.20 -17.79 1.27
C VAL A 369 -1.67 -18.21 1.16
N GLN A 370 -1.89 -19.50 0.88
CA GLN A 370 -3.21 -20.10 0.71
C GLN A 370 -3.18 -21.62 0.95
N VAL A 371 -4.33 -22.24 1.21
CA VAL A 371 -4.44 -23.70 1.31
C VAL A 371 -4.28 -24.36 -0.06
N TYR A 372 -3.26 -25.20 -0.20
CA TYR A 372 -2.99 -25.96 -1.43
C TYR A 372 -3.67 -27.35 -1.39
N PRO A 373 -4.41 -27.75 -2.44
CA PRO A 373 -5.20 -28.98 -2.41
C PRO A 373 -4.33 -30.25 -2.54
N GLY A 374 -4.50 -31.18 -1.59
CA GLY A 374 -3.90 -32.52 -1.65
C GLY A 374 -2.51 -32.63 -1.03
N GLN A 375 -2.08 -31.64 -0.26
CA GLN A 375 -0.83 -31.65 0.50
C GLN A 375 -1.06 -32.05 1.96
N ASP A 376 0.02 -32.46 2.62
CA ASP A 376 0.08 -32.89 4.01
C ASP A 376 1.00 -31.92 4.77
N SER A 377 0.45 -31.15 5.71
CA SER A 377 1.22 -30.18 6.50
C SER A 377 2.19 -30.83 7.50
N THR A 378 2.24 -32.17 7.57
CA THR A 378 3.28 -32.92 8.28
C THR A 378 4.44 -33.34 7.39
N ASP A 379 4.34 -33.19 6.07
CA ASP A 379 5.41 -33.51 5.12
C ASP A 379 6.22 -32.24 4.76
N LEU A 380 7.37 -32.07 5.42
CA LEU A 380 8.28 -30.94 5.17
C LEU A 380 9.00 -31.02 3.82
N THR A 381 8.92 -32.15 3.09
CA THR A 381 9.52 -32.30 1.75
C THR A 381 8.69 -31.68 0.63
N GLN A 382 7.51 -31.13 0.95
CA GLN A 382 6.62 -30.44 0.02
C GLN A 382 6.33 -29.02 0.52
N SER A 383 6.30 -28.03 -0.36
CA SER A 383 5.89 -26.66 0.01
C SER A 383 4.37 -26.58 0.19
N TRP A 384 3.87 -26.05 1.29
CA TRP A 384 2.43 -25.95 1.64
C TRP A 384 2.17 -24.71 2.53
N CYS A 385 0.90 -24.32 2.73
CA CYS A 385 0.50 -23.40 3.80
C CYS A 385 -0.76 -23.92 4.51
N GLU A 386 -0.86 -23.68 5.82
CA GLU A 386 -2.02 -23.96 6.66
C GLU A 386 -2.34 -22.73 7.53
N GLU A 387 -3.63 -22.40 7.69
CA GLU A 387 -4.12 -21.33 8.56
C GLU A 387 -4.36 -21.87 9.98
N ASP A 388 -3.93 -21.16 11.02
CA ASP A 388 -4.23 -21.54 12.41
C ASP A 388 -5.74 -21.46 12.66
N GLN A 389 -6.31 -22.59 13.07
CA GLN A 389 -7.75 -22.74 13.31
C GLN A 389 -8.28 -21.90 14.49
N ASN A 390 -7.39 -21.34 15.32
CA ASN A 390 -7.71 -20.50 16.47
C ASN A 390 -7.41 -19.02 16.23
N GLU A 391 -6.51 -18.71 15.29
CA GLU A 391 -5.97 -17.36 15.05
C GLU A 391 -6.20 -16.99 13.57
N LEU A 392 -7.44 -16.60 13.25
CA LEU A 392 -7.86 -16.26 11.88
C LEU A 392 -6.90 -15.27 11.22
N GLY A 393 -6.40 -15.63 10.04
CA GLY A 393 -5.43 -14.88 9.27
C GLY A 393 -3.97 -15.08 9.64
N ARG A 394 -3.66 -15.94 10.62
CA ARG A 394 -2.31 -16.42 10.90
C ARG A 394 -2.05 -17.71 10.14
N TRP A 395 -0.92 -17.80 9.47
CA TRP A 395 -0.55 -18.93 8.61
C TRP A 395 0.83 -19.45 8.95
N THR A 396 1.02 -20.75 8.81
CA THR A 396 2.35 -21.36 8.69
C THR A 396 2.51 -21.87 7.27
N CYS A 397 3.56 -21.41 6.59
CA CYS A 397 3.94 -21.87 5.26
C CYS A 397 5.27 -22.62 5.33
N ASN A 398 5.29 -23.83 4.77
CA ASN A 398 6.52 -24.55 4.48
C ASN A 398 6.93 -24.28 3.03
N ILE A 399 8.20 -23.99 2.78
CA ILE A 399 8.78 -23.94 1.44
C ILE A 399 9.94 -24.95 1.39
N ALA A 400 9.73 -26.04 0.66
CA ALA A 400 10.72 -27.11 0.47
C ALA A 400 11.61 -26.83 -0.74
N PHE A 401 12.91 -27.10 -0.60
CA PHE A 401 13.93 -26.89 -1.64
C PHE A 401 15.11 -27.85 -1.46
N THR A 402 15.91 -28.05 -2.50
CA THR A 402 17.17 -28.83 -2.42
C THR A 402 18.35 -27.88 -2.33
N VAL A 403 19.21 -28.03 -1.31
CA VAL A 403 20.46 -27.26 -1.19
C VAL A 403 21.42 -27.66 -2.31
N PRO A 404 21.93 -26.73 -3.14
CA PRO A 404 22.73 -27.07 -4.31
C PRO A 404 23.99 -27.90 -3.97
N GLY A 405 24.17 -29.05 -4.65
CA GLY A 405 25.33 -29.92 -4.46
C GLY A 405 26.66 -29.34 -4.98
N SER A 406 26.59 -28.29 -5.81
CA SER A 406 27.75 -27.59 -6.37
C SER A 406 28.48 -26.67 -5.38
N ILE A 407 27.91 -26.41 -4.20
CA ILE A 407 28.53 -25.60 -3.15
C ILE A 407 29.79 -26.34 -2.67
N VAL A 408 30.96 -25.77 -2.94
CA VAL A 408 32.24 -26.34 -2.49
C VAL A 408 32.39 -26.05 -0.99
N PRO A 409 32.25 -27.04 -0.08
CA PRO A 409 32.15 -26.73 1.34
C PRO A 409 33.51 -26.26 1.88
N ARG A 410 33.60 -24.96 2.18
CA ARG A 410 34.59 -24.44 3.11
C ARG A 410 34.22 -24.95 4.51
N ALA A 411 35.20 -25.07 5.41
CA ALA A 411 34.90 -25.52 6.77
C ALA A 411 34.09 -24.44 7.49
N GLU A 412 32.85 -24.78 7.86
CA GLU A 412 31.86 -23.88 8.51
C GLU A 412 31.57 -22.62 7.66
N PHE A 413 30.73 -22.80 6.64
CA PHE A 413 30.10 -21.73 5.85
C PHE A 413 28.68 -21.45 6.38
N SER A 414 28.23 -20.20 6.31
CA SER A 414 26.84 -19.81 6.56
C SER A 414 26.36 -18.96 5.38
N ALA A 415 25.16 -19.24 4.90
CA ALA A 415 24.54 -18.52 3.79
C ALA A 415 23.68 -17.36 4.32
N TYR A 416 23.71 -16.22 3.65
CA TYR A 416 22.75 -15.15 3.96
C TYR A 416 21.40 -15.44 3.32
N THR A 417 20.34 -15.16 4.06
CA THR A 417 18.96 -15.38 3.62
C THR A 417 18.19 -14.07 3.64
N ARG A 418 17.17 -13.96 2.78
CA ARG A 418 16.20 -12.85 2.79
C ARG A 418 14.82 -13.40 2.46
N VAL A 419 13.84 -13.11 3.31
CA VAL A 419 12.42 -13.41 3.10
C VAL A 419 11.66 -12.10 3.05
N ARG A 420 10.67 -12.00 2.16
CA ARG A 420 9.88 -10.79 1.95
C ARG A 420 8.40 -11.16 1.86
N LEU A 421 7.59 -10.64 2.78
CA LEU A 421 6.14 -10.71 2.73
C LEU A 421 5.58 -9.47 2.04
N SER A 422 4.67 -9.61 1.07
CA SER A 422 3.89 -8.47 0.57
C SER A 422 2.56 -8.93 -0.03
N SER A 423 1.61 -8.03 -0.27
CA SER A 423 0.33 -8.41 -0.90
C SER A 423 0.45 -8.66 -2.42
N GLY A 424 1.42 -8.00 -3.06
CA GLY A 424 1.66 -8.08 -4.50
C GLY A 424 2.72 -9.09 -4.95
N GLY A 425 3.62 -9.51 -4.05
CA GLY A 425 4.86 -10.19 -4.38
C GLY A 425 5.92 -9.23 -4.92
N VAL A 426 7.19 -9.59 -4.80
CA VAL A 426 8.35 -8.77 -5.16
C VAL A 426 9.34 -9.54 -6.03
N GLY A 427 9.42 -9.19 -7.32
CA GLY A 427 10.35 -9.81 -8.28
C GLY A 427 11.82 -9.41 -8.12
N SER A 428 12.23 -8.91 -6.95
CA SER A 428 13.57 -8.38 -6.67
C SER A 428 13.92 -8.53 -5.18
N PRO A 429 15.15 -8.94 -4.84
CA PRO A 429 15.63 -9.04 -3.46
C PRO A 429 15.91 -7.66 -2.82
N THR A 430 15.86 -6.59 -3.62
CA THR A 430 16.05 -5.20 -3.17
C THR A 430 14.88 -4.31 -3.62
N GLY A 431 14.77 -3.11 -3.06
CA GLY A 431 13.80 -2.08 -3.44
C GLY A 431 12.55 -2.03 -2.57
N ASN A 432 11.92 -0.84 -2.54
CA ASN A 432 10.75 -0.57 -1.72
C ASN A 432 9.46 -1.21 -2.28
N THR A 433 8.58 -1.70 -1.40
CA THR A 433 7.20 -2.08 -1.74
C THR A 433 6.15 -1.33 -0.91
N VAL A 434 4.86 -1.65 -1.07
CA VAL A 434 3.71 -0.91 -0.53
C VAL A 434 3.13 -1.46 0.77
N ASP A 435 3.46 -2.70 1.15
CA ASP A 435 3.00 -3.38 2.36
C ASP A 435 3.92 -4.56 2.73
N GLY A 436 3.86 -5.01 3.99
CA GLY A 436 4.54 -6.21 4.50
C GLY A 436 5.86 -5.94 5.21
N GLU A 437 6.83 -6.85 5.06
CA GLU A 437 8.06 -6.95 5.86
C GLU A 437 9.23 -7.65 5.14
N VAL A 438 10.47 -7.42 5.60
CA VAL A 438 11.70 -8.18 5.31
C VAL A 438 12.18 -8.87 6.59
N GLU A 439 12.45 -10.17 6.53
CA GLU A 439 13.34 -10.83 7.50
C GLU A 439 14.61 -11.25 6.78
N ASP A 440 15.78 -10.92 7.33
CA ASP A 440 17.07 -11.36 6.82
C ASP A 440 17.63 -12.48 7.76
N GLY A 441 18.71 -13.14 7.37
CA GLY A 441 19.26 -14.21 8.21
C GLY A 441 20.64 -14.71 7.78
N TYR A 442 21.26 -15.54 8.62
CA TYR A 442 22.62 -16.06 8.39
C TYR A 442 22.77 -17.52 8.85
N GLU A 443 22.42 -18.44 7.96
CA GLU A 443 22.12 -19.83 8.28
C GLU A 443 23.31 -20.78 8.06
N PRO A 444 23.70 -21.62 9.03
CA PRO A 444 24.87 -22.49 8.93
C PRO A 444 24.67 -23.63 7.92
N VAL A 445 25.46 -23.61 6.85
CA VAL A 445 25.45 -24.61 5.78
C VAL A 445 26.46 -25.71 6.09
N SER A 446 25.95 -26.92 6.37
CA SER A 446 26.77 -28.08 6.65
C SER A 446 27.24 -28.80 5.39
N SER A 447 28.48 -29.28 5.39
CA SER A 447 29.04 -30.04 4.27
C SER A 447 28.31 -31.37 4.01
N ASN A 448 28.34 -31.82 2.76
CA ASN A 448 27.88 -33.16 2.38
C ASN A 448 28.82 -34.23 3.01
N PRO A 449 28.33 -35.10 3.91
CA PRO A 449 29.18 -36.08 4.57
C PRO A 449 29.76 -37.12 3.60
N TRP A 450 29.14 -37.32 2.43
CA TRP A 450 29.53 -38.27 1.40
C TRP A 450 30.44 -37.68 0.31
N GLN A 451 30.81 -36.39 0.39
CA GLN A 451 31.74 -35.75 -0.53
C GLN A 451 33.10 -35.46 0.14
N ASN A 452 34.21 -35.57 -0.60
CA ASN A 452 35.54 -35.24 -0.06
C ASN A 452 35.85 -33.75 -0.22
N GLY A 453 35.69 -32.98 0.86
CA GLY A 453 35.94 -31.53 0.87
C GLY A 453 37.37 -31.08 0.54
N ASN A 454 38.39 -31.96 0.59
CA ASN A 454 39.73 -31.62 0.13
C ASN A 454 39.89 -31.77 -1.40
N ASN A 455 39.22 -32.77 -1.97
CA ASN A 455 39.29 -33.13 -3.38
C ASN A 455 38.17 -34.13 -3.70
N VAL A 456 37.09 -33.66 -4.32
CA VAL A 456 35.88 -34.44 -4.63
C VAL A 456 36.16 -35.73 -5.43
N TYR A 457 37.26 -35.77 -6.20
CA TYR A 457 37.65 -36.92 -7.01
C TYR A 457 38.47 -37.99 -6.26
N ASP A 458 38.97 -37.69 -5.05
CA ASP A 458 39.65 -38.64 -4.15
C ASP A 458 38.60 -39.26 -3.21
N VAL A 459 37.71 -40.05 -3.81
CA VAL A 459 36.59 -40.76 -3.16
C VAL A 459 37.06 -41.58 -1.95
N ASN A 460 38.23 -42.24 -2.04
CA ASN A 460 38.73 -43.05 -0.93
C ASN A 460 39.59 -42.26 0.08
N ASN A 461 39.76 -40.94 -0.13
CA ASN A 461 40.44 -39.99 0.75
C ASN A 461 41.88 -40.41 1.13
N ASN A 462 42.66 -40.89 0.15
CA ASN A 462 44.05 -41.32 0.37
C ASN A 462 45.09 -40.23 0.03
N GLY A 463 44.64 -39.09 -0.48
CA GLY A 463 45.46 -37.97 -0.96
C GLY A 463 45.78 -38.01 -2.46
N THR A 464 45.28 -38.99 -3.23
CA THR A 464 45.56 -39.14 -4.66
C THR A 464 44.35 -39.64 -5.48
N VAL A 465 44.01 -38.92 -6.55
CA VAL A 465 42.98 -39.35 -7.51
C VAL A 465 43.53 -40.52 -8.33
N SER A 466 42.85 -41.66 -8.27
CA SER A 466 43.33 -42.94 -8.79
C SER A 466 42.19 -43.80 -9.32
N PRO A 467 42.45 -44.86 -10.12
CA PRO A 467 41.41 -45.79 -10.54
C PRO A 467 40.68 -46.51 -9.39
N SER A 468 41.23 -46.53 -8.17
CA SER A 468 40.52 -47.06 -6.99
C SER A 468 39.38 -46.16 -6.52
N ASP A 469 39.39 -44.87 -6.85
CA ASP A 469 38.31 -43.94 -6.51
C ASP A 469 37.04 -44.24 -7.33
N ALA A 470 37.19 -44.35 -8.65
CA ALA A 470 36.09 -44.78 -9.52
C ALA A 470 35.59 -46.20 -9.16
N LEU A 471 36.50 -47.10 -8.76
CA LEU A 471 36.14 -48.43 -8.30
C LEU A 471 35.37 -48.41 -6.97
N ALA A 472 35.66 -47.48 -6.06
CA ALA A 472 34.91 -47.34 -4.80
C ALA A 472 33.45 -46.98 -5.07
N VAL A 473 33.19 -45.99 -5.92
CA VAL A 473 31.82 -45.65 -6.38
C VAL A 473 31.14 -46.85 -7.05
N ILE A 474 31.80 -47.47 -8.03
CA ILE A 474 31.22 -48.63 -8.76
C ILE A 474 30.92 -49.79 -7.79
N ASN A 475 31.76 -50.01 -6.78
CA ASN A 475 31.51 -51.02 -5.75
C ASN A 475 30.33 -50.64 -4.84
N TYR A 476 30.15 -49.37 -4.49
CA TYR A 476 28.98 -48.91 -3.74
C TYR A 476 27.69 -49.20 -4.53
N LEU A 477 27.63 -48.75 -5.79
CA LEU A 477 26.47 -48.91 -6.67
C LEU A 477 26.07 -50.39 -6.88
N ASN A 478 27.06 -51.29 -6.95
CA ASN A 478 26.81 -52.72 -7.15
C ASN A 478 26.46 -53.49 -5.87
N ASN A 479 26.89 -53.01 -4.69
CA ASN A 479 26.69 -53.72 -3.41
C ASN A 479 25.53 -53.17 -2.58
N ILE A 480 25.27 -51.86 -2.65
CA ILE A 480 24.22 -51.16 -1.89
C ILE A 480 23.09 -50.74 -2.84
N GLY A 481 23.43 -49.95 -3.87
CA GLY A 481 22.48 -49.57 -4.92
C GLY A 481 22.62 -48.12 -5.39
N LEU A 482 21.63 -47.70 -6.17
CA LEU A 482 21.40 -46.33 -6.61
C LEU A 482 20.38 -45.66 -5.68
N GLY A 483 20.54 -44.37 -5.38
CA GLY A 483 19.55 -43.59 -4.62
C GLY A 483 20.18 -42.65 -3.60
N SER A 484 19.34 -42.06 -2.75
CA SER A 484 19.73 -41.09 -1.73
C SER A 484 20.70 -41.66 -0.70
N LEU A 485 21.72 -40.88 -0.37
CA LEU A 485 22.74 -41.22 0.60
C LEU A 485 22.28 -40.83 2.02
N PRO A 486 22.43 -41.68 3.03
CA PRO A 486 21.91 -41.37 4.37
C PRO A 486 22.80 -40.32 5.06
N VAL A 487 22.20 -39.25 5.58
CA VAL A 487 22.89 -38.26 6.42
C VAL A 487 23.31 -38.85 7.77
N ASP A 488 22.45 -39.67 8.36
CA ASP A 488 22.69 -40.41 9.60
C ASP A 488 23.04 -41.87 9.30
N PHE A 489 24.22 -42.31 9.74
CA PHE A 489 24.72 -43.66 9.47
C PHE A 489 25.28 -44.32 10.74
N SER A 490 25.15 -45.64 10.82
CA SER A 490 25.80 -46.43 11.86
C SER A 490 27.30 -46.60 11.59
N VAL A 491 28.08 -46.88 12.65
CA VAL A 491 29.52 -47.15 12.53
C VAL A 491 29.75 -48.36 11.63
N GLY A 492 30.33 -48.12 10.46
CA GLY A 492 30.58 -49.14 9.43
C GLY A 492 29.75 -48.96 8.14
N ASP A 493 28.63 -48.23 8.20
CA ASP A 493 27.74 -48.01 7.05
C ASP A 493 27.92 -46.61 6.41
N GLY A 494 28.79 -45.79 7.01
CA GLY A 494 29.07 -44.43 6.59
C GLY A 494 30.22 -44.28 5.57
N PRO A 495 30.48 -43.05 5.13
CA PRO A 495 31.48 -42.73 4.11
C PRO A 495 32.93 -42.99 4.55
N GLU A 496 33.19 -43.24 5.84
CA GLU A 496 34.50 -43.74 6.32
C GLU A 496 34.80 -45.17 5.88
N THR A 497 33.77 -45.99 5.64
CA THR A 497 33.92 -47.40 5.24
C THR A 497 33.71 -47.58 3.74
N HIS A 498 32.81 -46.79 3.16
CA HIS A 498 32.44 -46.87 1.74
C HIS A 498 33.18 -45.91 0.82
N GLY A 499 33.85 -44.91 1.38
CA GLY A 499 34.38 -43.77 0.64
C GLY A 499 33.38 -42.62 0.56
N ARG A 500 33.90 -41.44 0.23
CA ARG A 500 33.17 -40.24 -0.14
C ARG A 500 32.70 -40.35 -1.59
N ILE A 501 31.69 -41.17 -1.83
CA ILE A 501 31.30 -41.60 -3.18
C ILE A 501 30.45 -40.59 -3.97
N ASP A 502 29.98 -39.52 -3.32
CA ASP A 502 29.20 -38.46 -3.94
C ASP A 502 30.16 -37.39 -4.48
N VAL A 503 30.27 -37.29 -5.81
CA VAL A 503 31.33 -36.50 -6.47
C VAL A 503 30.77 -35.18 -7.00
N ASP A 504 29.57 -35.17 -7.58
CA ASP A 504 28.88 -33.89 -7.87
C ASP A 504 28.18 -33.28 -6.64
N GLY A 505 28.13 -33.99 -5.51
CA GLY A 505 27.68 -33.47 -4.23
C GLY A 505 26.17 -33.45 -4.08
N ASN A 506 25.41 -34.12 -4.95
CA ASN A 506 23.94 -33.99 -5.06
C ASN A 506 23.12 -34.83 -4.08
N GLY A 507 23.78 -35.48 -3.11
CA GLY A 507 23.13 -36.33 -2.10
C GLY A 507 22.74 -37.73 -2.59
N LEU A 508 23.05 -38.10 -3.83
CA LEU A 508 22.67 -39.37 -4.44
C LEU A 508 23.91 -40.19 -4.86
N ALA A 509 23.83 -41.51 -4.71
CA ALA A 509 24.78 -42.43 -5.32
C ALA A 509 24.38 -42.72 -6.77
N THR A 510 25.16 -42.25 -7.76
CA THR A 510 24.83 -42.44 -9.19
C THR A 510 26.03 -42.94 -10.03
N PRO A 511 25.81 -43.41 -11.27
CA PRO A 511 26.90 -43.71 -12.20
C PRO A 511 27.63 -42.45 -12.70
N ASN A 512 27.05 -41.26 -12.50
CA ASN A 512 27.67 -39.99 -12.87
C ASN A 512 28.92 -39.72 -12.00
N ASP A 513 28.87 -40.07 -10.73
CA ASP A 513 29.98 -39.93 -9.78
C ASP A 513 31.21 -40.72 -10.25
N ALA A 514 31.00 -41.98 -10.64
CA ALA A 514 32.05 -42.81 -11.20
C ALA A 514 32.59 -42.25 -12.53
N LEU A 515 31.71 -41.70 -13.37
CA LEU A 515 32.07 -41.09 -14.65
C LEU A 515 32.93 -39.83 -14.47
N GLN A 516 32.62 -38.98 -13.48
CA GLN A 516 33.40 -37.79 -13.15
C GLN A 516 34.82 -38.14 -12.73
N VAL A 517 35.01 -39.12 -11.86
CA VAL A 517 36.35 -39.61 -11.47
C VAL A 517 37.11 -40.17 -12.69
N ILE A 518 36.45 -40.95 -13.56
CA ILE A 518 37.05 -41.48 -14.80
C ILE A 518 37.50 -40.35 -15.74
N ASN A 519 36.66 -39.33 -15.92
CA ASN A 519 37.01 -38.16 -16.74
C ASN A 519 38.21 -37.42 -16.16
N ARG A 520 38.23 -37.19 -14.84
CA ARG A 520 39.35 -36.57 -14.14
C ARG A 520 40.66 -37.34 -14.30
N LEU A 521 40.61 -38.68 -14.25
CA LEU A 521 41.79 -39.53 -14.50
C LEU A 521 42.32 -39.38 -15.93
N ASN A 522 41.43 -39.31 -16.92
CA ASN A 522 41.81 -39.11 -18.32
C ASN A 522 42.48 -37.72 -18.54
N GLU A 523 41.98 -36.67 -17.88
CA GLU A 523 42.63 -35.35 -17.89
C GLU A 523 44.06 -35.39 -17.33
N LEU A 524 44.25 -36.01 -16.17
CA LEU A 524 45.55 -36.11 -15.52
C LEU A 524 46.56 -36.89 -16.37
N ILE A 525 46.14 -37.95 -17.06
CA ILE A 525 46.97 -38.71 -18.01
C ILE A 525 47.39 -37.83 -19.19
N ASN A 526 46.46 -37.05 -19.77
CA ASN A 526 46.75 -36.16 -20.89
C ASN A 526 47.69 -35.01 -20.50
N GLN A 527 47.55 -34.47 -19.28
CA GLN A 527 48.46 -33.45 -18.75
C GLN A 527 49.87 -34.01 -18.47
N ALA A 528 49.96 -35.23 -17.91
CA ALA A 528 51.24 -35.92 -17.71
C ALA A 528 51.94 -36.31 -19.03
N GLY A 529 51.19 -36.45 -20.13
CA GLY A 529 51.71 -36.75 -21.47
C GLY A 529 52.23 -35.55 -22.27
N GLY A 530 52.05 -34.31 -21.79
CA GLY A 530 52.37 -33.09 -22.55
C GLY A 530 53.81 -32.56 -22.40
N GLY A 531 54.65 -33.18 -21.57
CA GLY A 531 55.94 -32.64 -21.13
C GLY A 531 57.18 -33.20 -21.81
N GLU A 532 57.38 -33.01 -23.12
CA GLU A 532 58.68 -33.31 -23.77
C GLU A 532 59.31 -32.10 -24.51
N GLY A 533 60.26 -31.45 -23.82
CA GLY A 533 61.55 -31.07 -24.41
C GLY A 533 61.69 -29.77 -25.21
N GLU A 534 62.07 -28.68 -24.53
CA GLU A 534 63.10 -27.78 -25.07
C GLU A 534 64.33 -27.77 -24.14
N GLY A 535 65.47 -28.23 -24.66
CA GLY A 535 66.74 -28.22 -23.95
C GLY A 535 67.50 -26.91 -24.19
N GLY A 536 67.60 -26.08 -23.15
CA GLY A 536 68.56 -24.96 -23.08
C GLY A 536 69.67 -25.28 -22.07
N GLU A 537 70.93 -25.24 -22.50
CA GLU A 537 72.08 -25.59 -21.66
C GLU A 537 72.35 -24.54 -20.55
N GLY A 538 72.86 -24.97 -19.39
CA GLY A 538 73.59 -24.07 -18.49
C GLY A 538 73.57 -24.37 -16.98
N GLU A 539 74.71 -24.80 -16.46
CA GLU A 539 75.17 -24.62 -15.06
C GLU A 539 74.42 -25.30 -13.89
N ALA A 540 75.05 -26.37 -13.38
CA ALA A 540 75.10 -26.73 -11.96
C ALA A 540 76.53 -26.38 -11.43
N PRO A 541 76.87 -26.42 -10.11
CA PRO A 541 76.15 -27.09 -9.01
C PRO A 541 76.21 -26.41 -7.60
N ARG A 542 75.40 -26.94 -6.66
CA ARG A 542 75.75 -27.38 -5.27
C ARG A 542 74.47 -27.76 -4.51
N GLU A 543 74.24 -29.02 -4.18
CA GLU A 543 74.85 -29.83 -3.11
C GLU A 543 74.17 -29.65 -1.74
N LEU A 544 73.31 -30.61 -1.37
CA LEU A 544 73.20 -31.21 -0.02
C LEU A 544 72.35 -32.49 -0.11
N ALA A 545 72.68 -33.50 0.70
CA ALA A 545 72.29 -34.89 0.44
C ALA A 545 71.65 -35.61 1.64
N SER A 546 71.16 -36.84 1.36
CA SER A 546 70.65 -37.92 2.23
C SER A 546 69.12 -38.04 2.29
N SER A 547 68.51 -39.24 2.30
CA SER A 547 69.08 -40.59 2.55
C SER A 547 68.42 -41.74 1.76
N ASP A 548 69.02 -42.93 1.86
CA ASP A 548 68.93 -44.13 1.01
C ASP A 548 68.45 -45.31 1.93
N LYS A 549 67.55 -46.27 1.65
CA LYS A 549 66.98 -46.95 0.44
C LYS A 549 65.51 -47.41 0.77
N SER A 550 64.76 -48.29 0.08
CA SER A 550 64.96 -49.21 -1.07
C SER A 550 63.63 -49.65 -1.71
N ALA A 551 63.56 -49.80 -3.04
CA ALA A 551 62.67 -50.76 -3.72
C ALA A 551 63.28 -51.18 -5.07
N GLY A 552 63.16 -52.46 -5.44
CA GLY A 552 63.89 -53.05 -6.56
C GLY A 552 63.17 -52.95 -7.91
N SER A 553 63.93 -52.71 -8.99
CA SER A 553 63.42 -52.76 -10.36
C SER A 553 63.21 -54.22 -10.82
N LEU A 554 62.06 -54.53 -11.42
CA LEU A 554 61.94 -55.62 -12.39
C LEU A 554 60.96 -55.29 -13.51
N GLY A 555 61.44 -55.39 -14.76
CA GLY A 555 60.71 -56.05 -15.84
C GLY A 555 59.62 -55.27 -16.58
N ARG A 556 60.03 -54.45 -17.56
CA ARG A 556 59.14 -54.08 -18.68
C ARG A 556 58.67 -55.33 -19.45
N ALA A 557 57.39 -55.38 -19.79
CA ALA A 557 56.87 -56.19 -20.88
C ALA A 557 55.85 -55.37 -21.70
N PHE A 558 56.35 -54.52 -22.58
CA PHE A 558 55.53 -53.97 -23.67
C PHE A 558 55.20 -55.10 -24.65
N HIS A 559 53.95 -55.21 -25.07
CA HIS A 559 53.59 -55.88 -26.32
C HIS A 559 52.93 -54.88 -27.25
N SER A 560 53.52 -54.77 -28.44
CA SER A 560 53.06 -53.93 -29.54
C SER A 560 51.73 -54.45 -30.07
N PHE A 561 50.81 -53.53 -30.34
CA PHE A 561 49.99 -53.63 -31.54
C PHE A 561 50.18 -52.36 -32.36
N ASP A 562 50.46 -52.57 -33.64
CA ASP A 562 50.84 -51.52 -34.58
C ASP A 562 49.60 -50.81 -35.15
N THR A 563 49.87 -49.64 -35.71
CA THR A 563 48.93 -48.68 -36.27
C THR A 563 47.98 -49.26 -37.33
N LEU A 564 46.70 -48.87 -37.25
CA LEU A 564 45.81 -48.87 -38.41
C LEU A 564 45.14 -47.50 -38.58
N SER A 565 45.31 -46.97 -39.79
CA SER A 565 44.92 -45.65 -40.27
C SER A 565 43.52 -45.20 -39.86
N LEU A 566 43.43 -43.99 -39.32
CA LEU A 566 42.22 -43.17 -39.37
C LEU A 566 41.82 -42.98 -40.84
N SER A 567 40.53 -43.04 -41.15
CA SER A 567 39.99 -42.61 -42.45
C SER A 567 38.81 -41.67 -42.21
N ALA A 568 38.73 -40.62 -43.02
CA ALA A 568 38.04 -39.39 -42.67
C ALA A 568 36.52 -39.47 -42.79
N VAL A 569 35.84 -38.74 -41.90
CA VAL A 569 34.54 -38.11 -42.18
C VAL A 569 34.67 -36.64 -41.75
N PRO A 570 34.49 -35.65 -42.64
CA PRO A 570 34.84 -34.26 -42.33
C PRO A 570 33.76 -33.53 -41.53
N PHE A 571 34.23 -32.80 -40.54
CA PHE A 571 33.55 -31.73 -39.82
C PHE A 571 33.29 -30.54 -40.77
N LEU A 572 32.13 -29.89 -40.66
CA LEU A 572 31.79 -28.67 -41.39
C LEU A 572 31.41 -27.57 -40.40
N THR A 573 32.33 -26.63 -40.21
CA THR A 573 32.01 -25.29 -39.67
C THR A 573 31.70 -24.31 -40.80
N SER A 574 31.04 -23.22 -40.43
CA SER A 574 30.80 -22.05 -41.27
C SER A 574 32.08 -21.48 -41.88
N ASP A 575 31.97 -20.88 -43.07
CA ASP A 575 32.35 -19.48 -43.27
C ASP A 575 31.84 -18.88 -44.60
N ASP A 576 31.36 -17.65 -44.48
CA ASP A 576 31.51 -16.48 -45.36
C ASP A 576 31.21 -16.44 -46.88
N ALA A 577 30.38 -15.44 -47.19
CA ALA A 577 30.68 -14.31 -48.11
C ALA A 577 30.25 -14.28 -49.60
N LEU A 578 29.25 -13.41 -49.83
CA LEU A 578 29.17 -12.34 -50.86
C LEU A 578 28.69 -12.63 -52.30
N GLY A 579 27.80 -11.72 -52.78
CA GLY A 579 27.34 -11.61 -54.17
C GLY A 579 25.83 -11.34 -54.31
N ASN A 580 25.25 -10.29 -53.70
CA ASN A 580 25.19 -8.90 -54.19
C ASN A 580 24.10 -8.62 -55.27
N GLU A 581 23.51 -7.42 -55.16
CA GLU A 581 22.58 -6.72 -56.07
C GLU A 581 21.06 -6.98 -55.95
N ARG A 582 20.17 -5.97 -55.95
CA ARG A 582 20.30 -4.49 -55.79
C ARG A 582 18.92 -3.81 -55.63
N PHE A 583 18.82 -2.79 -54.76
CA PHE A 583 17.82 -1.67 -54.72
C PHE A 583 16.32 -2.03 -54.50
N GLY A 584 15.51 -1.18 -53.85
CA GLY A 584 15.74 0.18 -53.35
C GLY A 584 14.79 0.61 -52.21
N GLN A 585 14.96 1.85 -51.74
CA GLN A 585 14.34 2.42 -50.53
C GLN A 585 12.98 3.11 -50.81
N GLU A 586 12.21 3.33 -49.73
CA GLU A 586 11.24 4.41 -49.39
C GLU A 586 10.07 3.76 -48.60
N ALA A 587 9.72 4.09 -47.35
CA ALA A 587 9.54 5.36 -46.61
C ALA A 587 8.06 5.81 -46.51
N SER A 588 7.74 6.52 -45.42
CA SER A 588 6.49 7.23 -45.05
C SER A 588 5.19 6.44 -44.74
N ASP A 589 4.79 6.58 -43.47
CA ASP A 589 3.51 7.09 -42.94
C ASP A 589 2.13 6.45 -43.20
N ASP A 590 1.43 6.29 -42.07
CA ASP A 590 0.14 6.91 -41.71
C ASP A 590 -1.14 6.05 -41.50
N SER A 591 -1.99 6.61 -40.62
CA SER A 591 -3.45 6.41 -40.46
C SER A 591 -4.01 5.16 -39.75
N GLN A 592 -4.35 5.38 -38.46
CA GLN A 592 -5.66 5.25 -37.81
C GLN A 592 -6.75 4.23 -38.26
N ALA A 593 -7.44 3.73 -37.21
CA ALA A 593 -8.87 3.36 -37.11
C ALA A 593 -9.37 2.06 -37.77
N ASP A 594 -10.08 1.24 -36.98
CA ASP A 594 -11.56 1.21 -37.03
C ASP A 594 -12.15 0.58 -35.74
N GLU A 595 -13.11 1.25 -35.10
CA GLU A 595 -13.90 0.67 -34.00
C GLU A 595 -15.03 -0.18 -34.59
N ARG A 596 -15.25 -1.43 -34.14
CA ARG A 596 -16.54 -2.12 -34.40
C ARG A 596 -17.10 -2.88 -33.20
N ARG A 597 -18.22 -2.34 -32.70
CA ARG A 597 -19.22 -2.97 -31.82
C ARG A 597 -19.65 -4.36 -32.32
N SER A 598 -20.03 -5.23 -31.39
CA SER A 598 -21.04 -6.27 -31.64
C SER A 598 -21.83 -6.62 -30.38
N GLU A 599 -22.86 -5.82 -30.08
CA GLU A 599 -23.99 -6.28 -29.26
C GLU A 599 -25.00 -7.04 -30.13
N ARG A 600 -25.37 -8.25 -29.67
CA ARG A 600 -26.66 -8.95 -29.86
C ARG A 600 -26.56 -10.26 -29.05
N GLN A 601 -27.36 -10.43 -28.00
CA GLN A 601 -28.76 -10.90 -28.03
C GLN A 601 -28.95 -12.14 -28.91
N ASP A 602 -29.24 -13.26 -28.27
CA ASP A 602 -30.31 -14.18 -28.66
C ASP A 602 -30.87 -14.88 -27.41
N GLU A 603 -32.18 -15.06 -27.37
CA GLU A 603 -32.90 -15.70 -26.27
C GLU A 603 -33.28 -17.17 -26.59
N ASN A 604 -33.57 -17.92 -25.52
CA ASN A 604 -34.75 -18.80 -25.37
C ASN A 604 -34.75 -20.31 -25.75
N VAL A 605 -35.21 -21.08 -24.74
CA VAL A 605 -35.98 -22.36 -24.73
C VAL A 605 -35.36 -23.68 -25.22
N SER A 606 -35.21 -24.63 -24.28
CA SER A 606 -35.96 -25.92 -24.30
C SER A 606 -35.99 -26.60 -22.92
N GLN A 607 -37.16 -27.13 -22.53
CA GLN A 607 -37.35 -28.07 -21.40
C GLN A 607 -37.44 -29.53 -21.90
N ASP A 608 -37.34 -30.48 -20.96
CA ASP A 608 -37.99 -31.82 -20.86
C ASP A 608 -37.07 -32.72 -20.01
N ASP A 609 -37.23 -32.85 -18.68
CA ASP A 609 -38.25 -33.59 -17.91
C ASP A 609 -38.23 -35.13 -18.10
N TYR A 610 -37.82 -35.87 -17.06
CA TYR A 610 -38.19 -37.27 -16.87
C TYR A 610 -38.22 -37.67 -15.38
N ARG A 611 -39.36 -38.19 -14.93
CA ARG A 611 -39.65 -38.52 -13.51
C ARG A 611 -39.39 -39.99 -13.15
N ARG A 612 -38.69 -40.23 -12.01
CA ARG A 612 -38.99 -41.16 -10.87
C ARG A 612 -39.35 -42.67 -11.18
N PRO A 613 -39.55 -43.60 -10.19
CA PRO A 613 -39.43 -43.55 -8.72
C PRO A 613 -38.67 -44.71 -8.00
N VAL A 614 -38.21 -44.39 -6.77
CA VAL A 614 -38.30 -45.15 -5.47
C VAL A 614 -38.61 -46.66 -5.44
N THR A 615 -37.78 -47.44 -4.72
CA THR A 615 -38.22 -48.48 -3.74
C THR A 615 -37.22 -48.63 -2.58
N SER A 616 -37.71 -48.96 -1.38
CA SER A 616 -36.98 -49.15 -0.12
C SER A 616 -36.89 -50.61 0.31
N SER A 617 -35.88 -51.00 1.12
CA SER A 617 -36.07 -51.84 2.33
C SER A 617 -34.78 -52.15 3.11
N THR A 618 -34.90 -51.98 4.43
CA THR A 618 -34.07 -52.43 5.56
C THR A 618 -33.57 -53.89 5.58
N SER A 619 -32.41 -54.12 6.22
CA SER A 619 -32.27 -55.09 7.32
C SER A 619 -30.99 -54.92 8.16
N HIS A 620 -31.10 -54.80 9.48
CA HIS A 620 -30.02 -55.14 10.42
C HIS A 620 -29.69 -56.64 10.38
N ARG A 621 -28.45 -57.05 10.69
CA ARG A 621 -28.17 -57.83 11.93
C ARG A 621 -26.71 -58.21 12.20
N ASP A 622 -26.50 -58.40 13.51
CA ASP A 622 -25.55 -59.26 14.22
C ASP A 622 -24.08 -58.84 14.37
N ALA A 623 -23.65 -58.86 15.63
CA ALA A 623 -22.34 -58.49 16.15
C ALA A 623 -21.67 -59.70 16.83
N GLN A 624 -20.33 -59.70 16.85
CA GLN A 624 -19.46 -60.53 17.69
C GLN A 624 -18.04 -59.96 17.60
N ALA A 625 -17.15 -59.94 18.59
CA ALA A 625 -17.18 -59.84 20.05
C ALA A 625 -15.75 -60.17 20.53
N ILE A 626 -15.10 -59.23 21.24
CA ILE A 626 -14.07 -59.47 22.27
C ILE A 626 -12.72 -60.08 21.84
N THR A 627 -11.63 -59.30 21.98
CA THR A 627 -10.54 -59.56 22.96
C THR A 627 -9.68 -58.31 23.16
N SER A 628 -9.53 -57.85 24.41
CA SER A 628 -8.50 -56.90 24.86
C SER A 628 -7.71 -57.50 26.02
N PRO A 629 -6.44 -57.14 26.22
CA PRO A 629 -5.94 -56.97 27.60
C PRO A 629 -4.90 -55.84 27.82
N TRP A 630 -5.28 -54.80 28.58
CA TRP A 630 -4.48 -53.95 29.52
C TRP A 630 -3.32 -53.09 28.93
N TRP A 631 -2.91 -51.93 29.49
CA TRP A 631 -2.87 -51.45 30.90
C TRP A 631 -3.04 -49.90 31.04
N LEU A 632 -3.44 -49.46 32.26
CA LEU A 632 -3.31 -48.10 32.87
C LEU A 632 -4.14 -46.94 32.26
N ASP A 633 -4.63 -45.95 33.02
CA ASP A 633 -4.84 -45.79 34.48
C ASP A 633 -6.08 -44.90 34.72
N ASN A 634 -6.70 -44.97 35.91
CA ASN A 634 -8.04 -44.45 36.16
C ASN A 634 -8.03 -43.26 37.15
N SER A 635 -8.07 -42.02 36.64
CA SER A 635 -8.37 -40.83 37.46
C SER A 635 -9.11 -39.75 36.64
N ARG A 636 -10.18 -39.19 37.24
CA ARG A 636 -11.19 -38.21 36.70
C ARG A 636 -12.44 -38.81 36.04
N LEU A 637 -13.32 -39.36 36.88
CA LEU A 637 -14.72 -39.66 36.54
C LEU A 637 -15.70 -38.99 37.54
N ASP A 638 -15.39 -37.76 37.96
CA ASP A 638 -16.26 -36.91 38.78
C ASP A 638 -16.61 -35.55 38.10
N ASP A 639 -16.05 -35.25 36.92
CA ASP A 639 -16.19 -33.95 36.22
C ASP A 639 -17.19 -33.97 35.04
N LEU A 640 -17.92 -35.07 34.80
CA LEU A 640 -18.75 -35.27 33.59
C LEU A 640 -20.27 -35.09 33.75
N ASP A 641 -20.79 -35.07 34.99
CA ASP A 641 -22.22 -34.79 35.26
C ASP A 641 -22.56 -33.29 35.28
N GLY A 642 -21.56 -32.39 35.25
CA GLY A 642 -21.76 -30.94 35.22
C GLY A 642 -21.96 -30.33 33.83
N ILE A 643 -21.42 -30.96 32.78
CA ILE A 643 -21.37 -30.40 31.42
C ILE A 643 -22.65 -30.68 30.62
N LEU A 644 -23.45 -31.69 31.03
CA LEU A 644 -24.67 -32.08 30.32
C LEU A 644 -25.91 -31.24 30.68
N ASP A 645 -25.93 -30.55 31.82
CA ASP A 645 -27.02 -29.63 32.19
C ASP A 645 -26.87 -28.26 31.52
N GLU A 646 -25.64 -27.82 31.20
CA GLU A 646 -25.36 -26.51 30.60
C GLU A 646 -25.67 -26.49 29.09
N ILE A 647 -25.30 -27.56 28.36
CA ILE A 647 -25.63 -27.75 26.94
C ILE A 647 -27.16 -27.87 26.72
N GLY A 648 -27.92 -28.28 27.73
CA GLY A 648 -29.38 -28.36 27.68
C GLY A 648 -30.07 -26.98 27.67
N SER A 649 -29.53 -25.99 28.40
CA SER A 649 -30.20 -24.67 28.53
C SER A 649 -30.02 -23.77 27.32
N ASP A 650 -28.91 -23.90 26.58
CA ASP A 650 -28.61 -23.05 25.43
C ASP A 650 -29.43 -23.43 24.18
N VAL A 651 -29.78 -24.72 24.03
CA VAL A 651 -30.62 -25.18 22.91
C VAL A 651 -32.06 -24.65 23.02
N ASP A 652 -32.62 -24.56 24.22
CA ASP A 652 -33.96 -24.00 24.44
C ASP A 652 -33.96 -22.46 24.23
N GLN A 653 -32.91 -21.74 24.66
CA GLN A 653 -32.81 -20.29 24.40
C GLN A 653 -32.70 -19.95 22.90
N LEU A 654 -31.99 -20.78 22.12
CA LEU A 654 -31.85 -20.58 20.67
C LEU A 654 -33.16 -20.89 19.90
N GLN A 655 -34.03 -21.76 20.42
CA GLN A 655 -35.34 -22.01 19.82
C GLN A 655 -36.35 -20.89 20.11
N ASP A 656 -36.36 -20.32 21.31
CA ASP A 656 -37.23 -19.16 21.64
C ASP A 656 -36.81 -17.89 20.85
N GLN A 657 -35.52 -17.68 20.58
CA GLN A 657 -35.08 -16.55 19.75
C GLN A 657 -35.48 -16.71 18.28
N ALA A 658 -35.49 -17.94 17.73
CA ALA A 658 -35.96 -18.20 16.37
C ALA A 658 -37.47 -17.89 16.22
N ALA A 659 -38.29 -18.27 17.20
CA ALA A 659 -39.74 -18.02 17.19
C ALA A 659 -40.09 -16.52 17.17
N SER A 660 -39.24 -15.66 17.75
CA SER A 660 -39.47 -14.21 17.80
C SER A 660 -39.22 -13.45 16.48
N ARG A 661 -38.54 -14.07 15.49
CA ARG A 661 -38.21 -13.41 14.21
C ARG A 661 -39.27 -13.61 13.13
N ASP A 662 -40.04 -14.69 13.19
CA ASP A 662 -41.11 -14.97 12.22
C ASP A 662 -42.39 -14.14 12.47
N ASP A 663 -42.69 -13.78 13.73
CA ASP A 663 -43.85 -12.92 14.06
C ASP A 663 -43.66 -11.46 13.59
N ILE A 664 -42.42 -10.96 13.50
CA ILE A 664 -42.13 -9.59 13.05
C ILE A 664 -42.37 -9.40 11.54
N PHE A 665 -42.28 -10.47 10.74
CA PHE A 665 -42.53 -10.39 9.30
C PHE A 665 -44.03 -10.43 8.93
N ALA A 666 -44.89 -10.83 9.87
CA ALA A 666 -46.35 -10.89 9.68
C ALA A 666 -47.06 -9.54 9.94
N ASP A 667 -46.49 -8.68 10.77
CA ASP A 667 -47.08 -7.38 11.15
C ASP A 667 -46.70 -6.24 10.18
N TRP A 668 -45.79 -6.49 9.22
CA TRP A 668 -45.43 -5.56 8.14
C TRP A 668 -46.28 -5.72 6.86
N LEU A 669 -47.21 -6.68 6.83
CA LEU A 669 -47.96 -7.09 5.63
C LEU A 669 -49.50 -7.06 5.77
N ASN A 670 -50.03 -6.36 6.77
CA ASN A 670 -51.48 -6.09 6.96
C ASN A 670 -51.83 -4.60 6.90
#